data_AF-A0A0W8CAX3-F1
#
_entry.id   AF-A0A0W8CAX3-F1
#
_cell.length_a   1.000
_cell.length_b   1.000
_cell.length_c   1.000
_cell.angle_alpha   90.00
_cell.angle_beta   90.00
_cell.angle_gamma   90.00
#
_symmetry.space_group_name_H-M   'P 1'
#
loop_
_entity.id
_entity.type
_entity.pdbx_description
1 polymer ?
#
loop_
_entity_poly.entity_id
_entity_poly.type
_entity_poly.pdbx_seq_one_letter_code
_entity_poly.pdbx_strand_id
1 'polypeptide(L)'
;MKPEIDSLLKLGMSAGRVRNMMMFKYLRDPSMLALIPETKKMENRKAHLKKQAGEGWEISKFVTMRSWTCSRLCQNREEFFRVDETNAAEMNAMIVLDEFEHSVVVNGISMPCVGMVVTSRALFQNIRRAVRDQDGTVVLSTDGTYRIHFGGWTLVDCGGISIETTGPSYVQRFRPWLYMFVRTESTQAYERMFCALVKYTKMFFDVDVDIRSASIDHSDAIASALEIVWPNVEILTCYEHLLRQCRKQTRLEKRKGYIKDVAMPHIRLLHISRSLKQFRALSQRVISSWKGDGEYELASWFQNVYLTPRWERWSVNSSSIPGFLPTQQPIESHHRVIKVIVTDYKKAPTITVLNSVLPRVLLYDSTNLAVDQHRHFAEGPLNGAAVMKAKDKLILPSNHRITRTKSRGRTRIFFNSENTMVLPVSTSNLAAVKVTAERTKVFKQSLSGNLGQVESITEAEVTFLSLQQVIVDDQQIDKMNPLILRAKWSCEDIQAVRNALRCTCKSYMHTGWVCAHTIASLHLLEKLKIGLAMASVPMRGLPGRPRALVGALQRESDMYDVDRLIELFKTNPGRPLKWPVVQEFDVSDENKTFKEHRVGQVAGCRLSETEGVYIWSVTFIHGDSLEYQVEELAHAVRRAYALGTQ
;
A
#
# COMPACT_ATOMS: atom_id res chain seq x y z
N MET A 1 35.31 22.51 -18.33
CA MET A 1 34.79 21.14 -18.50
C MET A 1 35.36 20.11 -17.50
N LYS A 2 36.69 19.94 -17.39
CA LYS A 2 37.30 18.95 -16.47
C LYS A 2 36.84 19.05 -14.99
N PRO A 3 36.75 20.22 -14.35
CA PRO A 3 36.29 20.33 -12.94
C PRO A 3 34.84 19.86 -12.74
N GLU A 4 34.00 20.07 -13.75
CA GLU A 4 32.61 19.65 -13.76
C GLU A 4 32.49 18.13 -13.91
N ILE A 5 33.24 17.55 -14.86
CA ILE A 5 33.35 16.08 -15.02
C ILE A 5 33.88 15.45 -13.72
N ASP A 6 34.93 16.00 -13.15
CA ASP A 6 35.52 15.51 -11.90
C ASP A 6 34.52 15.57 -10.74
N SER A 7 33.72 16.64 -10.62
CA SER A 7 32.66 16.73 -9.60
C SER A 7 31.61 15.63 -9.77
N LEU A 8 31.11 15.42 -10.98
CA LEU A 8 30.10 14.39 -11.27
C LEU A 8 30.67 12.98 -11.06
N LEU A 9 31.93 12.74 -11.42
CA LEU A 9 32.59 11.45 -11.20
C LEU A 9 32.90 11.19 -9.71
N LYS A 10 33.27 12.23 -8.94
CA LYS A 10 33.46 12.15 -7.47
C LYS A 10 32.15 11.82 -6.73
N LEU A 11 31.01 12.23 -7.26
CA LEU A 11 29.69 11.81 -6.77
C LEU A 11 29.37 10.34 -7.09
N GLY A 12 30.25 9.64 -7.81
CA GLY A 12 30.16 8.22 -8.14
C GLY A 12 29.32 7.89 -9.36
N MET A 13 28.86 8.90 -10.11
CA MET A 13 28.13 8.71 -11.36
C MET A 13 28.92 7.85 -12.37
N SER A 14 28.23 7.08 -13.21
CA SER A 14 28.90 6.30 -14.26
C SER A 14 29.41 7.22 -15.36
N ALA A 15 30.56 6.89 -15.95
CA ALA A 15 31.16 7.66 -17.04
C ALA A 15 30.18 7.90 -18.20
N GLY A 16 29.41 6.87 -18.57
CA GLY A 16 28.39 7.01 -19.62
C GLY A 16 27.27 8.00 -19.26
N ARG A 17 26.84 8.04 -17.98
CA ARG A 17 25.83 9.00 -17.52
C ARG A 17 26.38 10.42 -17.51
N VAL A 18 27.59 10.63 -16.99
CA VAL A 18 28.26 11.93 -16.99
C VAL A 18 28.42 12.44 -18.42
N ARG A 19 28.88 11.58 -19.34
CA ARG A 19 28.99 11.93 -20.76
C ARG A 19 27.64 12.36 -21.36
N ASN A 20 26.57 11.59 -21.14
CA ASN A 20 25.24 11.94 -21.65
C ASN A 20 24.73 13.28 -21.09
N MET A 21 24.98 13.57 -19.80
CA MET A 21 24.62 14.85 -19.22
C MET A 21 25.39 16.01 -19.86
N MET A 22 26.70 15.84 -20.10
CA MET A 22 27.49 16.85 -20.80
C MET A 22 27.01 17.05 -22.24
N MET A 23 26.69 15.96 -22.96
CA MET A 23 26.17 16.06 -24.33
C MET A 23 24.82 16.78 -24.37
N PHE A 24 23.93 16.50 -23.42
CA PHE A 24 22.64 17.19 -23.32
C PHE A 24 22.81 18.67 -22.95
N LYS A 25 23.68 18.98 -21.98
CA LYS A 25 23.95 20.34 -21.53
C LYS A 25 24.52 21.21 -22.66
N TYR A 26 25.43 20.67 -23.45
CA TYR A 26 26.10 21.38 -24.54
C TYR A 26 25.47 21.12 -25.92
N LEU A 27 24.25 20.59 -25.98
CA LEU A 27 23.60 20.18 -27.24
C LEU A 27 23.57 21.29 -28.31
N ARG A 28 23.52 22.55 -27.89
CA ARG A 28 23.47 23.73 -28.76
C ARG A 28 24.83 24.41 -29.00
N ASP A 29 25.91 23.81 -28.53
CA ASP A 29 27.28 24.34 -28.65
C ASP A 29 28.19 23.28 -29.31
N PRO A 30 28.34 23.32 -30.65
CA PRO A 30 29.13 22.35 -31.40
C PRO A 30 30.60 22.28 -30.97
N SER A 31 31.17 23.44 -30.59
CA SER A 31 32.55 23.56 -30.13
C SER A 31 32.75 22.84 -28.80
N MET A 32 31.81 23.00 -27.87
CA MET A 32 31.84 22.31 -26.59
C MET A 32 31.53 20.82 -26.72
N LEU A 33 30.64 20.42 -27.64
CA LEU A 33 30.36 18.99 -27.91
C LEU A 33 31.61 18.23 -28.36
N ALA A 34 32.43 18.84 -29.22
CA ALA A 34 33.68 18.24 -29.71
C ALA A 34 34.72 18.02 -28.58
N LEU A 35 34.64 18.81 -27.50
CA LEU A 35 35.54 18.74 -26.36
C LEU A 35 35.11 17.71 -25.29
N ILE A 36 33.92 17.11 -25.41
CA ILE A 36 33.43 16.12 -24.44
C ILE A 36 34.26 14.83 -24.52
N PRO A 37 34.94 14.42 -23.44
CA PRO A 37 35.76 13.21 -23.47
C PRO A 37 34.95 11.94 -23.75
N GLU A 38 35.60 10.97 -24.38
CA GLU A 38 35.05 9.62 -24.50
C GLU A 38 34.81 8.98 -23.13
N THR A 39 33.82 8.09 -23.07
CA THR A 39 33.46 7.34 -21.86
C THR A 39 34.68 6.67 -21.22
N LYS A 40 35.57 6.05 -22.01
CA LYS A 40 36.78 5.37 -21.54
C LYS A 40 37.77 6.32 -20.83
N LYS A 41 37.93 7.56 -21.32
CA LYS A 41 38.76 8.58 -20.66
C LYS A 41 38.15 9.00 -19.32
N MET A 42 36.83 9.11 -19.24
CA MET A 42 36.12 9.39 -17.98
C MET A 42 36.19 8.22 -16.99
N GLU A 43 36.18 6.96 -17.46
CA GLU A 43 36.39 5.77 -16.61
C GLU A 43 37.79 5.76 -16.00
N ASN A 44 38.82 6.01 -16.81
CA ASN A 44 40.20 6.12 -16.34
C ASN A 44 40.35 7.28 -15.35
N ARG A 45 39.73 8.44 -15.62
CA ARG A 45 39.71 9.58 -14.71
C ARG A 45 39.01 9.22 -13.38
N LYS A 46 37.89 8.49 -13.43
CA LYS A 46 37.20 7.99 -12.24
C LYS A 46 38.11 7.09 -11.41
N ALA A 47 38.81 6.13 -12.04
CA ALA A 47 39.76 5.25 -11.35
C ALA A 47 40.90 6.03 -10.67
N HIS A 48 41.41 7.08 -11.32
CA HIS A 48 42.39 7.98 -10.71
C HIS A 48 41.82 8.75 -9.51
N LEU A 49 40.61 9.28 -9.62
CA LEU A 49 39.92 9.95 -8.51
C LEU A 49 39.66 9.00 -7.33
N LYS A 50 39.37 7.71 -7.59
CA LYS A 50 39.26 6.69 -6.54
C LYS A 50 40.58 6.53 -5.77
N LYS A 51 41.70 6.43 -6.48
CA LYS A 51 43.04 6.31 -5.87
C LYS A 51 43.38 7.54 -5.02
N GLN A 52 42.99 8.73 -5.47
CA GLN A 52 43.20 9.98 -4.71
C GLN A 52 42.32 10.10 -3.47
N ALA A 53 41.12 9.50 -3.46
CA ALA A 53 40.18 9.60 -2.35
C ALA A 53 40.51 8.71 -1.13
N GLY A 54 41.56 7.87 -1.23
CA GLY A 54 42.00 6.99 -0.13
C GLY A 54 40.88 6.10 0.41
N GLU A 55 40.81 5.97 1.75
CA GLU A 55 39.80 5.13 2.43
C GLU A 55 38.37 5.70 2.41
N GLY A 56 38.17 6.94 1.94
CA GLY A 56 36.83 7.55 1.84
C GLY A 56 35.98 7.00 0.70
N TRP A 57 36.62 6.38 -0.31
CA TRP A 57 35.89 5.83 -1.46
C TRP A 57 35.09 4.58 -1.10
N GLU A 58 35.69 3.69 -0.30
CA GLU A 58 35.09 2.47 0.22
C GLU A 58 35.54 2.31 1.69
N ILE A 59 34.68 2.75 2.61
CA ILE A 59 34.96 2.59 4.05
C ILE A 59 34.84 1.10 4.34
N SER A 60 36.00 0.45 4.46
CA SER A 60 36.12 -1.01 4.58
C SER A 60 36.61 -1.47 5.96
N LYS A 61 37.11 -0.54 6.79
CA LYS A 61 37.60 -0.77 8.15
C LYS A 61 36.69 -0.07 9.17
N PHE A 62 36.43 -0.73 10.30
CA PHE A 62 35.63 -0.16 11.38
C PHE A 62 36.26 1.11 11.97
N VAL A 63 37.59 1.15 12.13
CA VAL A 63 38.31 2.34 12.65
C VAL A 63 38.01 3.60 11.83
N THR A 64 37.98 3.49 10.50
CA THR A 64 37.67 4.61 9.61
C THR A 64 36.22 5.06 9.76
N MET A 65 35.28 4.13 9.92
CA MET A 65 33.88 4.44 10.22
C MET A 65 33.74 5.14 11.57
N ARG A 66 34.40 4.61 12.60
CA ARG A 66 34.42 5.15 13.96
C ARG A 66 34.97 6.56 14.04
N SER A 67 36.04 6.84 13.30
CA SER A 67 36.58 8.20 13.18
C SER A 67 35.57 9.18 12.57
N TRP A 68 34.74 8.72 11.63
CA TRP A 68 33.72 9.56 11.01
C TRP A 68 32.49 9.76 11.92
N THR A 69 32.05 8.72 12.63
CA THR A 69 30.89 8.76 13.54
C THR A 69 31.19 9.54 14.83
N CYS A 70 32.45 9.56 15.31
CA CYS A 70 32.83 10.18 16.59
C CYS A 70 32.32 11.62 16.81
N SER A 71 32.27 12.43 15.75
CA SER A 71 31.77 13.82 15.81
C SER A 71 30.25 13.96 15.69
N ARG A 72 29.53 12.85 15.55
CA ARG A 72 28.09 12.78 15.27
C ARG A 72 27.32 11.91 16.28
N LEU A 73 28.01 11.33 17.25
CA LEU A 73 27.39 10.48 18.27
C LEU A 73 26.46 11.33 19.16
N CYS A 74 25.22 10.89 19.28
CA CYS A 74 24.24 11.45 20.21
C CYS A 74 23.78 10.32 21.13
N GLN A 75 24.40 10.25 22.31
CA GLN A 75 24.30 9.08 23.20
C GLN A 75 23.87 9.41 24.63
N ASN A 76 23.48 10.66 24.89
CA ASN A 76 22.93 11.09 26.18
C ASN A 76 21.77 12.06 25.95
N ARG A 77 20.97 12.26 27.00
CA ARG A 77 19.74 13.04 26.94
C ARG A 77 20.02 14.52 26.74
N GLU A 78 21.03 15.04 27.42
CA GLU A 78 21.41 16.46 27.38
C GLU A 78 21.77 16.89 25.96
N GLU A 79 22.60 16.11 25.26
CA GLU A 79 23.01 16.37 23.88
C GLU A 79 21.84 16.24 22.90
N PHE A 80 20.89 15.34 23.16
CA PHE A 80 19.69 15.22 22.33
C PHE A 80 18.83 16.50 22.40
N PHE A 81 18.59 17.04 23.60
CA PHE A 81 17.75 18.23 23.82
C PHE A 81 18.49 19.57 23.82
N ARG A 82 19.80 19.57 23.60
CA ARG A 82 20.59 20.82 23.49
C ARG A 82 20.10 21.73 22.35
N VAL A 83 19.45 21.15 21.35
CA VAL A 83 18.94 21.85 20.16
C VAL A 83 17.53 22.36 20.41
N ASP A 84 17.31 23.65 20.11
CA ASP A 84 15.98 24.26 20.10
C ASP A 84 15.11 23.66 18.98
N GLU A 85 13.87 23.25 19.29
CA GLU A 85 12.94 22.67 18.32
C GLU A 85 12.62 23.62 17.15
N THR A 86 12.77 24.94 17.34
CA THR A 86 12.61 25.95 16.29
C THR A 86 13.78 25.97 15.30
N ASN A 87 14.95 25.43 15.68
CA ASN A 87 16.10 25.29 14.80
C ASN A 87 15.94 24.07 13.88
N ALA A 88 15.18 24.26 12.80
CA ALA A 88 14.91 23.22 11.83
C ALA A 88 16.18 22.58 11.23
N ALA A 89 17.27 23.33 11.07
CA ALA A 89 18.49 22.78 10.48
C ALA A 89 19.14 21.74 11.42
N GLU A 90 19.28 22.05 12.71
CA GLU A 90 19.87 21.14 13.69
C GLU A 90 18.93 20.00 14.09
N MET A 91 17.62 20.25 14.11
CA MET A 91 16.61 19.22 14.34
C MET A 91 16.62 18.14 13.25
N ASN A 92 16.93 18.54 12.01
CA ASN A 92 17.02 17.64 10.85
C ASN A 92 18.42 17.14 10.57
N ALA A 93 19.43 17.60 11.32
CA ALA A 93 20.79 17.12 11.17
C ALA A 93 20.87 15.62 11.53
N MET A 94 21.65 14.90 10.74
CA MET A 94 21.90 13.48 10.98
C MET A 94 22.72 13.30 12.26
N ILE A 95 22.22 12.44 13.15
CA ILE A 95 22.90 11.97 14.35
C ILE A 95 23.12 10.47 14.26
N VAL A 96 24.19 10.00 14.91
CA VAL A 96 24.53 8.59 15.04
C VAL A 96 24.17 8.16 16.45
N LEU A 97 23.32 7.15 16.57
CA LEU A 97 22.90 6.60 17.87
C LEU A 97 23.85 5.49 18.32
N ASP A 98 24.23 4.61 17.40
CA ASP A 98 25.08 3.46 17.70
C ASP A 98 26.01 3.13 16.53
N GLU A 99 27.15 2.54 16.86
CA GLU A 99 28.14 2.00 15.92
C GLU A 99 28.56 0.62 16.41
N PHE A 100 28.71 -0.33 15.49
CA PHE A 100 29.02 -1.70 15.88
C PHE A 100 29.92 -2.40 14.86
N GLU A 101 30.69 -3.34 15.40
CA GLU A 101 31.47 -4.33 14.67
C GLU A 101 31.29 -5.68 15.36
N HIS A 102 30.93 -6.71 14.59
CA HIS A 102 30.83 -8.10 15.08
C HIS A 102 31.16 -9.08 13.97
N SER A 103 31.60 -10.28 14.32
CA SER A 103 31.84 -11.35 13.35
C SER A 103 30.56 -12.11 13.04
N VAL A 104 30.28 -12.34 11.76
CA VAL A 104 29.16 -13.15 11.27
C VAL A 104 29.71 -14.27 10.41
N VAL A 105 29.25 -15.51 10.64
CA VAL A 105 29.59 -16.64 9.77
C VAL A 105 28.62 -16.69 8.60
N VAL A 106 29.12 -16.39 7.40
CA VAL A 106 28.36 -16.50 6.15
C VAL A 106 28.97 -17.63 5.32
N ASN A 107 28.20 -18.67 5.04
CA ASN A 107 28.67 -19.86 4.30
C ASN A 107 29.94 -20.50 4.92
N GLY A 108 30.03 -20.55 6.25
CA GLY A 108 31.19 -21.09 6.96
C GLY A 108 32.40 -20.16 7.06
N ILE A 109 32.32 -18.95 6.48
CA ILE A 109 33.39 -17.95 6.53
C ILE A 109 33.02 -16.86 7.55
N SER A 110 33.87 -16.65 8.55
CA SER A 110 33.73 -15.51 9.47
C SER A 110 34.05 -14.21 8.74
N MET A 111 33.07 -13.33 8.66
CA MET A 111 33.17 -12.00 8.05
C MET A 111 32.89 -10.91 9.09
N PRO A 112 33.66 -9.82 9.13
CA PRO A 112 33.31 -8.67 9.96
C PRO A 112 32.06 -7.98 9.40
N CYS A 113 31.02 -7.94 10.21
CA CYS A 113 29.86 -7.09 10.02
C CYS A 113 30.12 -5.76 10.71
N VAL A 114 29.93 -4.69 9.95
CA VAL A 114 30.20 -3.31 10.36
C VAL A 114 28.95 -2.51 10.04
N GLY A 115 28.48 -1.71 11.00
CA GLY A 115 27.30 -0.89 10.80
C GLY A 115 27.14 0.27 11.77
N MET A 116 26.21 1.14 11.44
CA MET A 116 25.81 2.27 12.28
C MET A 116 24.29 2.43 12.26
N VAL A 117 23.76 2.95 13.36
CA VAL A 117 22.36 3.33 13.52
C VAL A 117 22.27 4.85 13.49
N VAL A 118 21.49 5.39 12.56
CA VAL A 118 21.39 6.83 12.32
C VAL A 118 19.93 7.29 12.32
N THR A 119 19.72 8.54 12.72
CA THR A 119 18.42 9.22 12.66
C THR A 119 18.64 10.75 12.64
N SER A 120 17.58 11.54 12.77
CA SER A 120 17.64 12.95 13.14
C SER A 120 16.79 13.18 14.39
N ARG A 121 16.99 14.30 15.09
CA ARG A 121 16.19 14.62 16.30
C ARG A 121 14.70 14.70 15.97
N ALA A 122 14.37 15.36 14.86
CA ALA A 122 13.00 15.47 14.36
C ALA A 122 12.41 14.11 14.00
N LEU A 123 13.15 13.28 13.26
CA LEU A 123 12.67 11.96 12.85
C LEU A 123 12.47 11.02 14.04
N PHE A 124 13.39 11.03 15.00
CA PHE A 124 13.33 10.15 16.17
C PHE A 124 12.15 10.48 17.11
N GLN A 125 11.54 11.67 17.01
CA GLN A 125 10.29 11.93 17.73
C GLN A 125 9.13 11.02 17.29
N ASN A 126 9.19 10.44 16.09
CA ASN A 126 8.14 9.59 15.57
C ASN A 126 7.87 8.33 16.39
N ILE A 127 8.89 7.75 17.06
CA ILE A 127 8.67 6.60 17.94
C ILE A 127 7.90 7.02 19.19
N ARG A 128 8.23 8.17 19.80
CA ARG A 128 7.48 8.75 20.93
C ARG A 128 6.01 8.98 20.55
N ARG A 129 5.76 9.53 19.36
CA ARG A 129 4.39 9.75 18.84
C ARG A 129 3.66 8.44 18.60
N ALA A 130 4.34 7.44 18.03
CA ALA A 130 3.76 6.12 17.81
C ALA A 130 3.37 5.42 19.11
N VAL A 131 4.25 5.41 20.12
CA VAL A 131 3.94 4.79 21.43
C VAL A 131 2.75 5.48 22.09
N ARG A 132 2.71 6.82 22.09
CA ARG A 132 1.60 7.60 22.65
C ARG A 132 0.27 7.31 21.93
N ASP A 133 0.29 7.26 20.59
CA ASP A 133 -0.93 7.22 19.78
C ASP A 133 -1.46 5.81 19.50
N GLN A 134 -0.62 4.79 19.69
CA GLN A 134 -0.98 3.37 19.46
C GLN A 134 -1.23 2.61 20.75
N ASP A 135 -1.07 3.23 21.92
CA ASP A 135 -1.55 2.78 23.24
C ASP A 135 -1.35 1.27 23.50
N GLY A 136 -0.08 0.86 23.63
CA GLY A 136 0.29 -0.54 23.89
C GLY A 136 0.12 -1.50 22.71
N THR A 137 -0.25 -1.01 21.53
CA THR A 137 -0.36 -1.80 20.29
C THR A 137 0.59 -1.30 19.21
N VAL A 138 1.82 -0.91 19.60
CA VAL A 138 2.80 -0.35 18.67
C VAL A 138 3.16 -1.37 17.60
N VAL A 139 3.10 -0.95 16.33
CA VAL A 139 3.43 -1.80 15.18
C VAL A 139 4.72 -1.37 14.50
N LEU A 140 5.46 -2.35 13.97
CA LEU A 140 6.73 -2.15 13.31
C LEU A 140 6.70 -2.70 11.87
N SER A 141 7.39 -2.01 10.98
CA SER A 141 7.79 -2.52 9.66
C SER A 141 9.28 -2.25 9.48
N THR A 142 9.99 -3.21 8.91
CA THR A 142 11.40 -3.05 8.58
C THR A 142 11.75 -3.85 7.34
N ASP A 143 12.64 -3.31 6.52
CA ASP A 143 13.16 -3.97 5.33
C ASP A 143 14.51 -3.36 4.93
N GLY A 144 15.30 -4.11 4.18
CA GLY A 144 16.55 -3.67 3.60
C GLY A 144 16.36 -3.15 2.17
N THR A 145 16.64 -1.88 1.92
CA THR A 145 16.71 -1.36 0.55
C THR A 145 18.07 -1.67 -0.08
N TYR A 146 18.11 -2.73 -0.88
CA TYR A 146 19.32 -3.21 -1.54
C TYR A 146 19.89 -2.19 -2.55
N ARG A 147 21.15 -1.77 -2.34
CA ARG A 147 22.09 -1.15 -3.32
C ARG A 147 22.00 0.37 -3.55
N ILE A 148 21.99 1.15 -2.48
CA ILE A 148 22.27 2.61 -2.55
C ILE A 148 23.78 2.88 -2.80
N HIS A 149 24.64 1.90 -2.51
CA HIS A 149 26.11 2.03 -2.55
C HIS A 149 26.81 1.00 -3.48
N PHE A 150 27.99 1.33 -4.03
CA PHE A 150 28.81 0.43 -4.88
C PHE A 150 29.48 -0.71 -4.10
N GLY A 151 29.89 -0.45 -2.85
CA GLY A 151 30.64 -1.40 -2.00
C GLY A 151 29.76 -2.29 -1.11
N GLY A 152 28.57 -2.67 -1.56
CA GLY A 152 27.77 -3.71 -0.91
C GLY A 152 27.13 -3.36 0.44
N TRP A 153 26.99 -2.08 0.78
CA TRP A 153 26.28 -1.66 1.99
C TRP A 153 24.76 -1.62 1.76
N THR A 154 23.99 -2.08 2.74
CA THR A 154 22.53 -2.00 2.78
C THR A 154 22.10 -0.86 3.69
N LEU A 155 21.10 -0.10 3.25
CA LEU A 155 20.33 0.79 4.11
C LEU A 155 19.06 0.05 4.51
N VAL A 156 18.88 -0.15 5.80
CA VAL A 156 17.69 -0.76 6.41
C VAL A 156 16.90 0.34 7.08
N ASP A 157 15.60 0.39 6.81
CA ASP A 157 14.67 1.29 7.48
C ASP A 157 13.88 0.56 8.57
N CYS A 158 13.63 1.26 9.67
CA CYS A 158 12.84 0.79 10.79
C CYS A 158 11.84 1.87 11.19
N GLY A 159 10.56 1.52 11.23
CA GLY A 159 9.50 2.48 11.47
C GLY A 159 8.16 1.84 11.77
N GLY A 160 7.19 2.67 12.10
CA GLY A 160 5.82 2.25 12.37
C GLY A 160 4.91 2.39 11.17
N ILE A 161 3.67 1.89 11.29
CA ILE A 161 2.59 2.15 10.34
C ILE A 161 1.54 3.02 11.02
N SER A 162 1.07 4.05 10.33
CA SER A 162 -0.07 4.88 10.72
C SER A 162 -1.07 4.98 9.58
N ILE A 163 -2.30 5.36 9.87
CA ILE A 163 -3.30 5.65 8.84
C ILE A 163 -3.44 7.16 8.65
N GLU A 164 -3.55 7.55 7.38
CA GLU A 164 -3.86 8.91 6.95
C GLU A 164 -5.12 8.93 6.09
N THR A 165 -5.79 10.08 6.03
CA THR A 165 -6.82 10.34 5.02
C THR A 165 -6.19 11.10 3.85
N THR A 166 -6.31 10.56 2.64
CA THR A 166 -5.91 11.22 1.38
C THR A 166 -7.14 11.35 0.49
N GLY A 167 -7.73 12.56 0.45
CA GLY A 167 -9.03 12.77 -0.21
C GLY A 167 -10.14 11.99 0.49
N PRO A 168 -10.98 11.21 -0.24
CA PRO A 168 -12.04 10.40 0.36
C PRO A 168 -11.57 9.01 0.85
N SER A 169 -10.27 8.73 0.79
CA SER A 169 -9.69 7.40 1.04
C SER A 169 -8.75 7.41 2.25
N TYR A 170 -8.62 6.24 2.86
CA TYR A 170 -7.68 5.98 3.96
C TYR A 170 -6.48 5.22 3.40
N VAL A 171 -5.27 5.59 3.80
CA VAL A 171 -4.01 5.01 3.31
C VAL A 171 -3.12 4.66 4.50
N GLN A 172 -2.56 3.44 4.49
CA GLN A 172 -1.52 3.03 5.44
C GLN A 172 -0.17 3.60 5.01
N ARG A 173 0.54 4.23 5.94
CA ARG A 173 1.76 5.00 5.68
C ARG A 173 2.86 4.58 6.64
N PHE A 174 4.02 4.33 6.06
CA PHE A 174 5.23 4.05 6.81
C PHE A 174 5.78 5.33 7.44
N ARG A 175 6.14 5.23 8.71
CA ARG A 175 6.65 6.30 9.56
C ARG A 175 8.06 5.92 10.03
N PRO A 176 9.12 6.31 9.31
CA PRO A 176 10.48 5.99 9.71
C PRO A 176 10.79 6.57 11.10
N TRP A 177 11.54 5.80 11.88
CA TRP A 177 12.04 6.19 13.21
C TRP A 177 13.56 6.34 13.19
N LEU A 178 14.23 5.38 12.57
CA LEU A 178 15.67 5.34 12.39
C LEU A 178 16.05 4.48 11.19
N TYR A 179 17.32 4.53 10.84
CA TYR A 179 17.93 3.74 9.79
C TYR A 179 19.15 3.01 10.33
N MET A 180 19.42 1.83 9.78
CA MET A 180 20.70 1.15 9.94
C MET A 180 21.42 1.12 8.59
N PHE A 181 22.67 1.58 8.57
CA PHE A 181 23.56 1.45 7.42
C PHE A 181 24.59 0.38 7.74
N VAL A 182 24.54 -0.76 7.05
CA VAL A 182 25.28 -1.98 7.42
C VAL A 182 25.89 -2.67 6.22
N ARG A 183 27.06 -3.29 6.41
CA ARG A 183 27.74 -4.06 5.35
C ARG A 183 27.18 -5.47 5.16
N THR A 184 26.66 -6.08 6.23
CA THR A 184 26.11 -7.44 6.18
C THR A 184 24.89 -7.54 7.09
N GLU A 185 23.73 -7.76 6.48
CA GLU A 185 22.49 -8.01 7.22
C GLU A 185 22.60 -9.36 7.95
N SER A 186 22.36 -9.35 9.26
CA SER A 186 22.48 -10.50 10.15
C SER A 186 21.56 -10.30 11.36
N THR A 187 21.20 -11.39 12.05
CA THR A 187 20.40 -11.32 13.28
C THR A 187 20.98 -10.32 14.27
N GLN A 188 22.29 -10.38 14.51
CA GLN A 188 22.98 -9.48 15.43
C GLN A 188 22.90 -8.01 14.97
N ALA A 189 23.00 -7.74 13.66
CA ALA A 189 22.88 -6.37 13.16
C ALA A 189 21.48 -5.79 13.41
N TYR A 190 20.41 -6.54 13.10
CA TYR A 190 19.04 -6.10 13.40
C TYR A 190 18.78 -5.98 14.90
N GLU A 191 19.32 -6.90 15.70
CA GLU A 191 19.26 -6.83 17.17
C GLU A 191 19.89 -5.53 17.68
N ARG A 192 21.08 -5.15 17.18
CA ARG A 192 21.71 -3.86 17.51
C ARG A 192 20.81 -2.68 17.15
N MET A 193 20.20 -2.70 15.96
CA MET A 193 19.26 -1.65 15.53
C MET A 193 18.04 -1.53 16.46
N PHE A 194 17.42 -2.65 16.82
CA PHE A 194 16.25 -2.67 17.71
C PHE A 194 16.63 -2.32 19.16
N CYS A 195 17.75 -2.82 19.68
CA CYS A 195 18.27 -2.44 20.98
C CYS A 195 18.61 -0.93 21.06
N ALA A 196 19.17 -0.35 19.99
CA ALA A 196 19.38 1.09 19.90
C ALA A 196 18.04 1.85 19.93
N LEU A 197 17.02 1.39 19.20
CA LEU A 197 15.67 1.98 19.26
C LEU A 197 15.15 2.00 20.70
N VAL A 198 15.16 0.86 21.41
CA VAL A 198 14.66 0.74 22.78
C VAL A 198 15.47 1.63 23.73
N LYS A 199 16.80 1.48 23.73
CA LYS A 199 17.73 2.20 24.62
C LYS A 199 17.55 3.72 24.50
N TYR A 200 17.60 4.24 23.28
CA TYR A 200 17.59 5.69 23.07
C TYR A 200 16.19 6.29 23.19
N THR A 201 15.13 5.52 22.91
CA THR A 201 13.75 5.98 23.21
C THR A 201 13.56 6.14 24.72
N LYS A 202 14.02 5.17 25.52
CA LYS A 202 13.99 5.28 26.99
C LYS A 202 14.85 6.43 27.48
N MET A 203 16.08 6.55 27.00
CA MET A 203 17.01 7.60 27.43
C MET A 203 16.51 9.02 27.10
N PHE A 204 16.05 9.24 25.86
CA PHE A 204 15.67 10.58 25.41
C PHE A 204 14.24 10.94 25.81
N PHE A 205 13.31 10.00 25.87
CA PHE A 205 11.90 10.34 26.10
C PHE A 205 11.32 9.78 27.40
N ASP A 206 12.07 8.93 28.12
CA ASP A 206 11.55 8.11 29.21
C ASP A 206 10.32 7.27 28.79
N VAL A 207 10.38 6.74 27.56
CA VAL A 207 9.31 5.94 26.96
C VAL A 207 9.81 4.52 26.72
N ASP A 208 9.05 3.55 27.23
CA ASP A 208 9.29 2.13 26.98
C ASP A 208 8.67 1.71 25.64
N VAL A 209 9.45 0.99 24.83
CA VAL A 209 9.03 0.52 23.50
C VAL A 209 8.72 -0.96 23.56
N ASP A 210 7.44 -1.31 23.51
CA ASP A 210 6.96 -2.68 23.37
C ASP A 210 6.25 -2.86 22.02
N ILE A 211 6.87 -3.63 21.12
CA ILE A 211 6.34 -3.85 19.77
C ILE A 211 5.37 -5.03 19.80
N ARG A 212 4.09 -4.74 19.58
CA ARG A 212 3.02 -5.74 19.59
C ARG A 212 3.01 -6.63 18.35
N SER A 213 3.27 -6.05 17.19
CA SER A 213 3.28 -6.78 15.92
C SER A 213 4.26 -6.16 14.92
N ALA A 214 4.88 -7.01 14.10
CA ALA A 214 5.82 -6.58 13.06
C ALA A 214 5.46 -7.18 11.71
N SER A 215 5.38 -6.37 10.65
CA SER A 215 5.15 -6.83 9.28
C SER A 215 6.48 -6.83 8.53
N ILE A 216 6.92 -8.01 8.13
CA ILE A 216 8.24 -8.21 7.51
C ILE A 216 8.15 -9.12 6.29
N ASP A 217 9.15 -9.01 5.42
CA ASP A 217 9.45 -10.03 4.44
C ASP A 217 9.94 -11.32 5.12
N HIS A 218 9.92 -12.43 4.37
CA HIS A 218 10.42 -13.71 4.86
C HIS A 218 11.94 -13.65 5.04
N SER A 219 12.36 -13.27 6.25
CA SER A 219 13.76 -13.05 6.65
C SER A 219 13.99 -13.57 8.08
N ASP A 220 14.66 -14.72 8.20
CA ASP A 220 14.97 -15.32 9.50
C ASP A 220 15.86 -14.42 10.37
N ALA A 221 16.73 -13.60 9.76
CA ALA A 221 17.58 -12.66 10.48
C ALA A 221 16.75 -11.58 11.20
N ILE A 222 15.78 -11.00 10.50
CA ILE A 222 14.87 -9.99 11.09
C ILE A 222 13.96 -10.63 12.13
N ALA A 223 13.34 -11.77 11.79
CA ALA A 223 12.44 -12.48 12.70
C ALA A 223 13.12 -12.89 14.01
N SER A 224 14.34 -13.44 13.94
CA SER A 224 15.09 -13.85 15.12
C SER A 224 15.47 -12.64 15.98
N ALA A 225 15.87 -11.52 15.37
CA ALA A 225 16.18 -10.30 16.11
C ALA A 225 14.95 -9.70 16.79
N LEU A 226 13.78 -9.74 16.13
CA LEU A 226 12.51 -9.33 16.72
C LEU A 226 12.15 -10.20 17.93
N GLU A 227 12.29 -11.52 17.83
CA GLU A 227 12.00 -12.46 18.92
C GLU A 227 12.99 -12.32 20.10
N ILE A 228 14.24 -11.92 19.85
CA ILE A 228 15.23 -11.62 20.89
C ILE A 228 14.85 -10.36 21.67
N VAL A 229 14.51 -9.27 20.97
CA VAL A 229 14.23 -7.97 21.61
C VAL A 229 12.81 -7.89 22.16
N TRP A 230 11.84 -8.49 21.49
CA TRP A 230 10.43 -8.54 21.89
C TRP A 230 9.88 -9.97 21.79
N PRO A 231 10.04 -10.82 22.84
CA PRO A 231 9.66 -12.24 22.80
C PRO A 231 8.18 -12.53 22.51
N ASN A 232 7.30 -11.54 22.75
CA ASN A 232 5.86 -11.68 22.55
C ASN A 232 5.35 -11.04 21.23
N VAL A 233 6.26 -10.60 20.35
CA VAL A 233 5.91 -9.93 19.10
C VAL A 233 5.15 -10.87 18.16
N GLU A 234 4.03 -10.39 17.60
CA GLU A 234 3.36 -11.10 16.51
C GLU A 234 4.03 -10.76 15.18
N ILE A 235 4.79 -11.71 14.62
CA ILE A 235 5.39 -11.58 13.29
C ILE A 235 4.34 -11.85 12.23
N LEU A 236 4.18 -10.90 11.30
CA LEU A 236 3.30 -10.97 10.14
C LEU A 236 4.15 -11.07 8.88
N THR A 237 3.91 -12.11 8.08
CA THR A 237 4.63 -12.34 6.82
C THR A 237 3.95 -11.57 5.69
N CYS A 238 4.70 -10.77 4.92
CA CYS A 238 4.13 -10.03 3.80
C CYS A 238 3.50 -10.98 2.74
N TYR A 239 2.19 -10.81 2.53
CA TYR A 239 1.43 -11.61 1.58
C TYR A 239 1.86 -11.39 0.13
N GLU A 240 2.13 -10.14 -0.26
CA GLU A 240 2.53 -9.80 -1.63
C GLU A 240 3.88 -10.43 -2.00
N HIS A 241 4.86 -10.40 -1.10
CA HIS A 241 6.15 -11.05 -1.29
C HIS A 241 6.06 -12.57 -1.31
N LEU A 242 5.24 -13.15 -0.43
CA LEU A 242 4.90 -14.58 -0.46
C LEU A 242 4.33 -14.98 -1.83
N LEU A 243 3.30 -14.28 -2.32
CA LEU A 243 2.71 -14.56 -3.63
C LEU A 243 3.74 -14.48 -4.75
N ARG A 244 4.59 -13.44 -4.73
CA ARG A 244 5.66 -13.28 -5.72
C ARG A 244 6.64 -14.45 -5.66
N GLN A 245 6.96 -14.96 -4.48
CA GLN A 245 7.90 -16.06 -4.32
C GLN A 245 7.29 -17.40 -4.72
N CYS A 246 6.01 -17.66 -4.41
CA CYS A 246 5.29 -18.84 -4.89
C CYS A 246 5.27 -18.92 -6.42
N ARG A 247 5.10 -17.79 -7.12
CA ARG A 247 5.13 -17.76 -8.60
C ARG A 247 6.48 -18.15 -9.20
N LYS A 248 7.58 -18.07 -8.45
CA LYS A 248 8.90 -18.47 -8.92
C LYS A 248 9.18 -19.97 -8.77
N GLN A 249 8.33 -20.71 -8.06
CA GLN A 249 8.54 -22.13 -7.77
C GLN A 249 8.05 -23.07 -8.89
N THR A 250 8.02 -22.62 -10.15
CA THR A 250 7.56 -23.42 -11.29
C THR A 250 8.41 -24.67 -11.57
N ARG A 251 9.53 -24.84 -10.88
CA ARG A 251 10.33 -26.07 -10.94
C ARG A 251 9.84 -27.16 -9.97
N LEU A 252 9.03 -26.78 -8.97
CA LEU A 252 8.48 -27.69 -7.97
C LEU A 252 7.10 -28.25 -8.39
N GLU A 253 6.48 -27.68 -9.43
CA GLU A 253 5.21 -28.20 -9.95
C GLU A 253 5.48 -29.42 -10.85
N LYS A 254 4.73 -30.50 -10.60
CA LYS A 254 4.76 -31.72 -11.41
C LYS A 254 3.90 -31.56 -12.66
N ARG A 255 2.68 -31.04 -12.49
CA ARG A 255 1.80 -30.66 -13.58
C ARG A 255 2.10 -29.22 -13.99
N LYS A 256 2.48 -29.05 -15.25
CA LYS A 256 2.70 -27.73 -15.85
C LYS A 256 1.45 -26.84 -15.68
N GLY A 257 1.64 -25.64 -15.12
CA GLY A 257 0.57 -24.67 -14.87
C GLY A 257 -0.16 -24.84 -13.53
N TYR A 258 0.15 -25.88 -12.74
CA TYR A 258 -0.52 -26.14 -11.46
C TYR A 258 -0.45 -24.95 -10.50
N ILE A 259 0.70 -24.28 -10.41
CA ILE A 259 0.85 -23.12 -9.53
C ILE A 259 -0.14 -22.02 -9.91
N LYS A 260 -0.26 -21.73 -11.19
CA LYS A 260 -1.12 -20.66 -11.70
C LYS A 260 -2.60 -21.01 -11.52
N ASP A 261 -2.97 -22.23 -11.88
CA ASP A 261 -4.37 -22.62 -12.07
C ASP A 261 -5.01 -23.15 -10.79
N VAL A 262 -4.22 -23.72 -9.87
CA VAL A 262 -4.73 -24.35 -8.63
C VAL A 262 -4.11 -23.70 -7.38
N ALA A 263 -2.77 -23.65 -7.30
CA ALA A 263 -2.11 -23.22 -6.06
C ALA A 263 -2.39 -21.74 -5.74
N MET A 264 -2.34 -20.85 -6.71
CA MET A 264 -2.58 -19.41 -6.52
C MET A 264 -4.01 -19.11 -6.04
N PRO A 265 -5.08 -19.68 -6.64
CA PRO A 265 -6.42 -19.62 -6.06
C PRO A 265 -6.49 -20.12 -4.61
N HIS A 266 -5.90 -21.27 -4.29
CA HIS A 266 -5.88 -21.80 -2.92
C HIS A 266 -5.14 -20.86 -1.94
N ILE A 267 -4.01 -20.28 -2.35
CA ILE A 267 -3.27 -19.30 -1.53
C ILE A 267 -4.09 -18.01 -1.32
N ARG A 268 -4.83 -17.54 -2.33
CA ARG A 268 -5.77 -16.41 -2.17
C ARG A 268 -6.90 -16.74 -1.21
N LEU A 269 -7.44 -17.95 -1.29
CA LEU A 269 -8.46 -18.47 -0.38
C LEU A 269 -7.96 -18.45 1.07
N LEU A 270 -6.75 -18.93 1.31
CA LEU A 270 -6.12 -18.88 2.64
C LEU A 270 -5.90 -17.44 3.13
N HIS A 271 -5.47 -16.51 2.26
CA HIS A 271 -5.25 -15.11 2.64
C HIS A 271 -6.53 -14.42 3.14
N ILE A 272 -7.68 -14.79 2.58
CA ILE A 272 -8.97 -14.27 3.01
C ILE A 272 -9.57 -15.04 4.19
N SER A 273 -8.81 -15.83 4.95
CA SER A 273 -9.31 -16.45 6.17
C SER A 273 -9.76 -15.42 7.22
N ARG A 274 -10.75 -15.79 8.02
CA ARG A 274 -11.41 -14.92 9.02
C ARG A 274 -10.83 -15.07 10.42
N SER A 275 -10.02 -16.10 10.67
CA SER A 275 -9.25 -16.31 11.90
C SER A 275 -8.01 -17.18 11.63
N LEU A 276 -7.02 -17.11 12.51
CA LEU A 276 -5.83 -17.98 12.44
C LEU A 276 -6.17 -19.47 12.56
N LYS A 277 -7.17 -19.83 13.38
CA LYS A 277 -7.60 -21.24 13.51
C LYS A 277 -8.26 -21.74 12.24
N GLN A 278 -9.10 -20.91 11.60
CA GLN A 278 -9.69 -21.24 10.30
C GLN A 278 -8.60 -21.37 9.23
N PHE A 279 -7.64 -20.44 9.20
CA PHE A 279 -6.50 -20.48 8.30
C PHE A 279 -5.71 -21.79 8.42
N ARG A 280 -5.35 -22.20 9.63
CA ARG A 280 -4.59 -23.44 9.88
C ARG A 280 -5.34 -24.69 9.44
N ALA A 281 -6.65 -24.75 9.68
CA ALA A 281 -7.47 -25.88 9.25
C ALA A 281 -7.62 -25.93 7.72
N LEU A 282 -7.80 -24.77 7.07
CA LEU A 282 -7.85 -24.68 5.61
C LEU A 282 -6.51 -25.00 4.97
N SER A 283 -5.38 -24.58 5.57
CA SER A 283 -4.05 -24.82 5.03
C SER A 283 -3.73 -26.32 5.01
N GLN A 284 -4.14 -27.07 6.04
CA GLN A 284 -4.06 -28.53 6.05
C GLN A 284 -4.83 -29.15 4.88
N ARG A 285 -6.05 -28.68 4.59
CA ARG A 285 -6.84 -29.18 3.45
C ARG A 285 -6.19 -28.83 2.10
N VAL A 286 -5.64 -27.63 1.96
CA VAL A 286 -4.89 -27.22 0.76
C VAL A 286 -3.70 -28.15 0.53
N ILE A 287 -2.89 -28.39 1.57
CA ILE A 287 -1.72 -29.28 1.47
C ILE A 287 -2.13 -30.72 1.13
N SER A 288 -3.18 -31.26 1.76
CA SER A 288 -3.68 -32.60 1.44
C SER A 288 -4.20 -32.70 0.01
N SER A 289 -4.90 -31.67 -0.48
CA SER A 289 -5.35 -31.61 -1.87
C SER A 289 -4.18 -31.61 -2.85
N TRP A 290 -3.17 -30.75 -2.62
CA TRP A 290 -2.00 -30.70 -3.50
C TRP A 290 -1.23 -32.04 -3.51
N LYS A 291 -1.07 -32.68 -2.36
CA LYS A 291 -0.47 -34.03 -2.27
C LYS A 291 -1.31 -35.08 -3.01
N GLY A 292 -2.64 -35.02 -2.88
CA GLY A 292 -3.58 -35.87 -3.61
C GLY A 292 -3.49 -35.71 -5.13
N ASP A 293 -3.21 -34.49 -5.60
CA ASP A 293 -2.96 -34.20 -7.03
C ASP A 293 -1.54 -34.62 -7.50
N GLY A 294 -0.70 -35.14 -6.59
CA GLY A 294 0.67 -35.56 -6.87
C GLY A 294 1.72 -34.46 -6.76
N GLU A 295 1.37 -33.28 -6.25
CA GLU A 295 2.23 -32.09 -6.10
C GLU A 295 3.01 -32.10 -4.76
N TYR A 296 3.69 -33.20 -4.47
CA TYR A 296 4.33 -33.44 -3.17
C TYR A 296 5.46 -32.45 -2.84
N GLU A 297 6.31 -32.12 -3.81
CA GLU A 297 7.44 -31.21 -3.62
C GLU A 297 6.97 -29.78 -3.37
N LEU A 298 6.06 -29.28 -4.20
CA LEU A 298 5.42 -27.98 -4.02
C LEU A 298 4.70 -27.88 -2.68
N ALA A 299 3.92 -28.90 -2.30
CA ALA A 299 3.20 -28.94 -1.04
C ALA A 299 4.17 -28.95 0.16
N SER A 300 5.21 -29.77 0.12
CA SER A 300 6.20 -29.86 1.19
C SER A 300 7.00 -28.56 1.33
N TRP A 301 7.40 -27.95 0.22
CA TRP A 301 8.04 -26.63 0.22
C TRP A 301 7.13 -25.58 0.84
N PHE A 302 5.87 -25.45 0.39
CA PHE A 302 4.97 -24.42 0.89
C PHE A 302 4.68 -24.61 2.39
N GLN A 303 4.50 -25.86 2.82
CA GLN A 303 4.29 -26.21 4.21
C GLN A 303 5.50 -25.82 5.08
N ASN A 304 6.71 -26.14 4.64
CA ASN A 304 7.94 -25.92 5.42
C ASN A 304 8.42 -24.46 5.40
N VAL A 305 8.05 -23.67 4.37
CA VAL A 305 8.47 -22.27 4.26
C VAL A 305 7.43 -21.31 4.85
N TYR A 306 6.14 -21.49 4.56
CA TYR A 306 5.10 -20.49 4.82
C TYR A 306 3.98 -20.93 5.77
N LEU A 307 3.94 -22.19 6.19
CA LEU A 307 2.93 -22.71 7.13
C LEU A 307 3.55 -23.15 8.48
N THR A 308 4.78 -22.74 8.76
CA THR A 308 5.40 -22.94 10.08
C THR A 308 4.85 -21.92 11.07
N PRO A 309 4.90 -22.20 12.40
CA PRO A 309 4.39 -21.27 13.42
C PRO A 309 4.94 -19.84 13.34
N ARG A 310 6.20 -19.68 12.91
CA ARG A 310 6.85 -18.37 12.72
C ARG A 310 6.32 -17.63 11.48
N TRP A 311 5.96 -18.34 10.40
CA TRP A 311 5.72 -17.74 9.08
C TRP A 311 4.26 -17.80 8.58
N GLU A 312 3.36 -18.48 9.30
CA GLU A 312 1.97 -18.70 8.87
C GLU A 312 1.04 -17.47 8.92
N ARG A 313 1.51 -16.35 9.46
CA ARG A 313 0.69 -15.15 9.72
C ARG A 313 0.66 -14.18 8.54
N TRP A 314 0.06 -14.60 7.43
CA TRP A 314 -0.09 -13.77 6.21
C TRP A 314 -1.54 -13.59 5.74
N SER A 315 -2.53 -14.06 6.50
CA SER A 315 -3.94 -13.81 6.20
C SER A 315 -4.39 -12.43 6.70
N VAL A 316 -5.44 -11.86 6.10
CA VAL A 316 -6.02 -10.56 6.48
C VAL A 316 -6.28 -10.44 7.99
N ASN A 317 -6.73 -11.52 8.63
CA ASN A 317 -7.05 -11.57 10.06
C ASN A 317 -5.95 -12.22 10.91
N SER A 318 -4.73 -12.33 10.38
CA SER A 318 -3.55 -12.76 11.15
C SER A 318 -3.02 -11.65 12.06
N SER A 319 -3.28 -10.38 11.71
CA SER A 319 -3.03 -9.23 12.58
C SER A 319 -4.12 -9.12 13.64
N SER A 320 -3.71 -8.95 14.91
CA SER A 320 -4.63 -8.65 16.00
C SER A 320 -5.07 -7.18 16.03
N ILE A 321 -4.43 -6.31 15.22
CA ILE A 321 -4.56 -4.86 15.24
C ILE A 321 -5.26 -4.36 13.97
N PRO A 322 -6.51 -3.86 14.06
CA PRO A 322 -7.17 -3.21 12.94
C PRO A 322 -6.41 -1.94 12.54
N GLY A 323 -6.10 -1.83 11.25
CA GLY A 323 -5.29 -0.75 10.68
C GLY A 323 -3.86 -1.18 10.35
N PHE A 324 -3.51 -2.44 10.63
CA PHE A 324 -2.22 -3.03 10.33
C PHE A 324 -2.39 -4.40 9.67
N LEU A 325 -1.92 -4.54 8.43
CA LEU A 325 -2.07 -5.74 7.60
C LEU A 325 -0.72 -6.45 7.41
N PRO A 326 -0.72 -7.76 7.08
CA PRO A 326 0.51 -8.49 6.71
C PRO A 326 0.98 -8.09 5.30
N THR A 327 1.45 -6.85 5.18
CA THR A 327 1.89 -6.26 3.92
C THR A 327 3.08 -5.33 4.16
N GLN A 328 3.97 -5.28 3.18
CA GLN A 328 5.10 -4.37 3.11
C GLN A 328 4.87 -3.25 2.08
N GLN A 329 3.65 -3.12 1.53
CA GLN A 329 3.33 -2.04 0.59
C GLN A 329 3.61 -0.62 1.11
N PRO A 330 3.32 -0.25 2.38
CA PRO A 330 3.63 1.09 2.88
C PRO A 330 5.13 1.40 2.87
N ILE A 331 5.95 0.44 3.30
CA ILE A 331 7.42 0.58 3.32
C ILE A 331 8.01 0.49 1.90
N GLU A 332 7.50 -0.37 1.03
CA GLU A 332 7.86 -0.37 -0.39
C GLU A 332 7.54 0.95 -1.11
N SER A 333 6.41 1.58 -0.75
CA SER A 333 6.05 2.91 -1.27
C SER A 333 7.08 3.95 -0.82
N HIS A 334 7.54 3.87 0.43
CA HIS A 334 8.61 4.71 0.96
C HIS A 334 9.94 4.44 0.24
N HIS A 335 10.29 3.18 0.02
CA HIS A 335 11.49 2.80 -0.74
C HIS A 335 11.52 3.38 -2.15
N ARG A 336 10.36 3.56 -2.80
CA ARG A 336 10.31 4.24 -4.12
C ARG A 336 10.78 5.69 -4.00
N VAL A 337 10.45 6.38 -2.91
CA VAL A 337 10.90 7.74 -2.64
C VAL A 337 12.39 7.77 -2.36
N ILE A 338 12.90 6.87 -1.50
CA ILE A 338 14.35 6.71 -1.27
C ILE A 338 15.06 6.47 -2.60
N LYS A 339 14.55 5.55 -3.44
CA LYS A 339 15.10 5.26 -4.77
C LYS A 339 15.18 6.49 -5.66
N VAL A 340 14.24 7.44 -5.56
CA VAL A 340 14.31 8.73 -6.27
C VAL A 340 15.43 9.60 -5.71
N ILE A 341 15.49 9.79 -4.37
CA ILE A 341 16.52 10.60 -3.71
C ILE A 341 17.94 10.10 -4.04
N VAL A 342 18.12 8.78 -4.07
CA VAL A 342 19.43 8.14 -4.31
C VAL A 342 19.76 7.97 -5.80
N THR A 343 18.85 8.29 -6.73
CA THR A 343 19.04 7.98 -8.16
C THR A 343 20.27 8.66 -8.73
N ASP A 344 20.61 9.87 -8.26
CA ASP A 344 21.82 10.59 -8.68
C ASP A 344 23.10 10.06 -8.05
N TYR A 345 22.97 9.23 -7.01
CA TYR A 345 24.05 8.69 -6.18
C TYR A 345 24.27 7.18 -6.38
N LYS A 346 23.66 6.58 -7.41
CA LYS A 346 23.90 5.17 -7.73
C LYS A 346 25.39 4.94 -7.97
N LYS A 347 26.01 4.12 -7.12
CA LYS A 347 27.47 3.84 -7.08
C LYS A 347 28.34 4.99 -6.52
N ALA A 348 27.77 5.84 -5.67
CA ALA A 348 28.50 6.84 -4.88
C ALA A 348 29.56 6.19 -3.96
N PRO A 349 30.66 6.90 -3.67
CA PRO A 349 31.56 6.57 -2.54
C PRO A 349 30.81 6.42 -1.22
N THR A 350 31.32 5.61 -0.28
CA THR A 350 30.68 5.46 1.03
C THR A 350 30.56 6.80 1.74
N ILE A 351 31.61 7.61 1.71
CA ILE A 351 31.60 8.95 2.33
C ILE A 351 30.56 9.89 1.71
N THR A 352 30.29 9.77 0.42
CA THR A 352 29.25 10.56 -0.26
C THR A 352 27.86 10.09 0.15
N VAL A 353 27.65 8.78 0.31
CA VAL A 353 26.38 8.25 0.85
C VAL A 353 26.15 8.81 2.25
N LEU A 354 27.15 8.71 3.12
CA LEU A 354 27.08 9.18 4.50
C LEU A 354 26.85 10.70 4.60
N ASN A 355 27.59 11.51 3.85
CA ASN A 355 27.55 12.97 3.99
C ASN A 355 26.48 13.66 3.14
N SER A 356 25.94 13.01 2.11
CA SER A 356 25.01 13.66 1.17
C SER A 356 23.70 12.92 0.99
N VAL A 357 23.71 11.59 1.01
CA VAL A 357 22.50 10.80 0.72
C VAL A 357 21.66 10.60 1.98
N LEU A 358 22.25 10.07 3.06
CA LEU A 358 21.53 9.82 4.30
C LEU A 358 20.90 11.11 4.88
N PRO A 359 21.60 12.26 4.94
CA PRO A 359 20.99 13.49 5.42
C PRO A 359 19.78 13.94 4.58
N ARG A 360 19.77 13.68 3.26
CA ARG A 360 18.63 14.01 2.40
C ARG A 360 17.44 13.08 2.61
N VAL A 361 17.69 11.79 2.85
CA VAL A 361 16.64 10.83 3.22
C VAL A 361 16.02 11.26 4.54
N LEU A 362 16.85 11.49 5.56
CA LEU A 362 16.39 11.92 6.88
C LEU A 362 15.62 13.24 6.84
N LEU A 363 16.10 14.23 6.06
CA LEU A 363 15.42 15.51 5.88
C LEU A 363 14.09 15.36 5.14
N TYR A 364 14.01 14.50 4.11
CA TYR A 364 12.76 14.23 3.43
C TYR A 364 11.74 13.62 4.40
N ASP A 365 12.18 12.65 5.21
CA ASP A 365 11.31 11.94 6.12
C ASP A 365 10.81 12.80 7.26
N SER A 366 11.68 13.61 7.86
CA SER A 366 11.28 14.50 8.94
C SER A 366 10.33 15.60 8.44
N THR A 367 10.45 16.05 7.19
CA THR A 367 9.59 17.10 6.64
C THR A 367 8.26 16.58 6.09
N ASN A 368 8.22 15.34 5.57
CA ASN A 368 7.02 14.81 4.90
C ASN A 368 6.31 13.72 5.71
N LEU A 369 7.01 13.04 6.61
CA LEU A 369 6.51 11.85 7.30
C LEU A 369 6.43 12.01 8.82
N ALA A 370 7.01 13.06 9.43
CA ALA A 370 6.88 13.35 10.85
C ALA A 370 5.61 14.16 11.16
N VAL A 371 4.44 13.54 10.97
CA VAL A 371 3.15 14.12 11.36
C VAL A 371 2.91 13.99 12.86
N ASP A 372 1.97 14.75 13.41
CA ASP A 372 1.71 14.73 14.85
C ASP A 372 0.99 13.47 15.33
N GLN A 373 0.28 12.77 14.44
CA GLN A 373 -0.62 11.67 14.80
C GLN A 373 -0.25 10.35 14.10
N HIS A 374 0.05 9.33 14.89
CA HIS A 374 0.55 8.02 14.43
C HIS A 374 -0.43 6.88 14.74
N ARG A 375 -1.74 7.14 14.67
CA ARG A 375 -2.79 6.17 15.04
C ARG A 375 -3.00 5.05 14.00
N HIS A 376 -3.61 3.96 14.45
CA HIS A 376 -4.11 2.84 13.61
C HIS A 376 -5.40 3.16 12.84
N PHE A 377 -5.81 4.42 12.80
CA PHE A 377 -6.97 4.94 12.10
C PHE A 377 -6.75 6.44 11.87
N ALA A 378 -7.54 7.04 10.97
CA ALA A 378 -7.52 8.47 10.73
C ALA A 378 -8.92 9.06 10.80
N GLU A 379 -9.00 10.32 11.19
CA GLU A 379 -10.20 11.13 11.00
C GLU A 379 -10.45 11.35 9.50
N GLY A 380 -11.71 11.30 9.09
CA GLY A 380 -12.05 11.50 7.69
C GLY A 380 -13.53 11.33 7.40
N PRO A 381 -13.96 11.55 6.15
CA PRO A 381 -15.32 11.28 5.74
C PRO A 381 -15.61 9.77 5.76
N LEU A 382 -16.90 9.41 5.82
CA LEU A 382 -17.31 8.06 5.43
C LEU A 382 -17.01 7.87 3.94
N ASN A 383 -16.33 6.78 3.62
CA ASN A 383 -16.04 6.44 2.23
C ASN A 383 -17.37 6.15 1.50
N GLY A 384 -17.70 6.94 0.49
CA GLY A 384 -18.94 6.80 -0.28
C GLY A 384 -19.13 5.40 -0.88
N ALA A 385 -18.07 4.76 -1.37
CA ALA A 385 -18.15 3.40 -1.88
C ALA A 385 -18.46 2.39 -0.76
N ALA A 386 -17.97 2.61 0.47
CA ALA A 386 -18.32 1.77 1.60
C ALA A 386 -19.79 1.97 2.03
N VAL A 387 -20.33 3.19 1.93
CA VAL A 387 -21.75 3.48 2.19
C VAL A 387 -22.63 2.79 1.14
N MET A 388 -22.28 2.87 -0.15
CA MET A 388 -23.00 2.18 -1.23
C MET A 388 -23.03 0.66 -1.01
N LYS A 389 -21.86 0.06 -0.77
CA LYS A 389 -21.76 -1.38 -0.47
C LYS A 389 -22.53 -1.78 0.79
N ALA A 390 -22.61 -0.89 1.79
CA ALA A 390 -23.41 -1.13 2.99
C ALA A 390 -24.91 -1.17 2.65
N LYS A 391 -25.38 -0.26 1.79
CA LYS A 391 -26.76 -0.27 1.30
C LYS A 391 -27.06 -1.56 0.55
N ASP A 392 -26.21 -1.98 -0.37
CA ASP A 392 -26.43 -3.20 -1.16
C ASP A 392 -26.63 -4.44 -0.29
N LYS A 393 -25.92 -4.51 0.85
CA LYS A 393 -26.05 -5.59 1.84
C LYS A 393 -27.35 -5.55 2.63
N LEU A 394 -28.01 -4.39 2.68
CA LEU A 394 -29.26 -4.15 3.40
C LEU A 394 -30.50 -4.19 2.49
N ILE A 395 -30.34 -4.10 1.16
CA ILE A 395 -31.46 -4.14 0.19
C ILE A 395 -32.33 -5.37 0.42
N LEU A 396 -31.71 -6.55 0.55
CA LEU A 396 -32.42 -7.80 0.78
C LEU A 396 -32.09 -8.34 2.18
N PRO A 397 -33.11 -8.65 3.01
CA PRO A 397 -32.92 -9.32 4.30
C PRO A 397 -32.21 -10.68 4.19
N SER A 398 -32.17 -11.28 2.99
CA SER A 398 -31.44 -12.52 2.71
C SER A 398 -29.92 -12.39 2.82
N ASN A 399 -29.37 -11.17 2.76
CA ASN A 399 -27.93 -10.91 2.76
C ASN A 399 -27.31 -10.72 4.15
N HIS A 400 -28.11 -10.72 5.22
CA HIS A 400 -27.60 -10.56 6.57
C HIS A 400 -28.40 -11.35 7.62
N ARG A 401 -27.78 -11.61 8.76
CA ARG A 401 -28.43 -12.25 9.92
C ARG A 401 -27.83 -11.76 11.23
N ILE A 402 -28.69 -11.36 12.16
CA ILE A 402 -28.30 -10.99 13.53
C ILE A 402 -28.47 -12.21 14.43
N THR A 403 -27.45 -12.50 15.24
CA THR A 403 -27.50 -13.53 16.27
C THR A 403 -27.13 -12.92 17.61
N ARG A 404 -27.96 -13.15 18.63
CA ARG A 404 -27.75 -12.65 19.99
C ARG A 404 -27.43 -13.83 20.91
N THR A 405 -26.40 -13.69 21.72
CA THR A 405 -25.99 -14.73 22.68
C THR A 405 -26.38 -14.29 24.09
N LYS A 406 -27.38 -14.96 24.70
CA LYS A 406 -27.96 -14.58 26.00
C LYS A 406 -26.95 -14.53 27.16
N SER A 407 -25.87 -15.31 27.10
CA SER A 407 -24.95 -15.52 28.22
C SER A 407 -23.75 -14.57 28.29
N ARG A 408 -23.51 -13.70 27.29
CA ARG A 408 -22.30 -12.86 27.24
C ARG A 408 -22.47 -11.43 26.71
N GLY A 409 -23.69 -10.96 26.41
CA GLY A 409 -23.89 -9.61 25.86
C GLY A 409 -23.06 -9.36 24.59
N ARG A 410 -22.98 -10.39 23.71
CA ARG A 410 -22.27 -10.28 22.43
C ARG A 410 -23.23 -10.60 21.30
N THR A 411 -23.66 -9.57 20.60
CA THR A 411 -24.33 -9.68 19.32
C THR A 411 -23.32 -9.94 18.20
N ARG A 412 -23.69 -10.78 17.23
CA ARG A 412 -22.94 -10.97 15.99
C ARG A 412 -23.86 -10.73 14.81
N ILE A 413 -23.39 -9.92 13.87
CA ILE A 413 -24.08 -9.65 12.62
C ILE A 413 -23.27 -10.29 11.50
N PHE A 414 -23.91 -11.19 10.76
CA PHE A 414 -23.33 -11.86 9.62
C PHE A 414 -23.82 -11.23 8.33
N PHE A 415 -22.93 -11.09 7.36
CA PHE A 415 -23.22 -10.59 6.02
C PHE A 415 -22.65 -11.53 4.98
N ASN A 416 -23.32 -11.66 3.83
CA ASN A 416 -22.73 -12.30 2.65
C ASN A 416 -21.44 -11.58 2.21
N SER A 417 -20.46 -12.38 1.80
CA SER A 417 -19.32 -11.92 1.00
C SER A 417 -19.81 -11.41 -0.35
N GLU A 418 -19.02 -10.57 -1.02
CA GLU A 418 -19.39 -10.00 -2.33
C GLU A 418 -19.75 -11.09 -3.35
N ASN A 419 -19.00 -12.20 -3.37
CA ASN A 419 -19.20 -13.32 -4.29
C ASN A 419 -20.53 -14.07 -4.06
N THR A 420 -21.10 -14.03 -2.85
CA THR A 420 -22.31 -14.80 -2.51
C THR A 420 -23.52 -13.92 -2.21
N MET A 421 -23.42 -12.61 -2.50
CA MET A 421 -24.52 -11.68 -2.33
C MET A 421 -25.70 -12.03 -3.24
N VAL A 422 -26.89 -12.04 -2.66
CA VAL A 422 -28.17 -12.13 -3.35
C VAL A 422 -28.48 -10.75 -3.92
N LEU A 423 -28.69 -10.66 -5.23
CA LEU A 423 -29.02 -9.42 -5.93
C LEU A 423 -30.53 -9.35 -6.24
N PRO A 424 -31.14 -8.15 -6.34
CA PRO A 424 -32.48 -7.99 -6.86
C PRO A 424 -32.57 -8.52 -8.31
N VAL A 425 -33.68 -9.17 -8.66
CA VAL A 425 -33.86 -9.94 -9.91
C VAL A 425 -33.66 -9.07 -11.17
N SER A 426 -32.48 -9.22 -11.79
CA SER A 426 -32.10 -8.89 -13.19
C SER A 426 -30.61 -9.22 -13.43
N THR A 427 -29.84 -9.49 -12.38
CA THR A 427 -28.46 -10.01 -12.42
C THR A 427 -28.40 -11.36 -11.71
N SER A 428 -28.24 -12.45 -12.46
CA SER A 428 -28.06 -13.78 -11.87
C SER A 428 -26.65 -13.91 -11.31
N ASN A 429 -26.51 -13.82 -9.98
CA ASN A 429 -25.32 -14.33 -9.31
C ASN A 429 -25.51 -15.82 -9.05
N LEU A 430 -24.84 -16.66 -9.86
CA LEU A 430 -24.90 -18.13 -9.75
C LEU A 430 -24.42 -18.66 -8.40
N ALA A 431 -23.62 -17.88 -7.66
CA ALA A 431 -23.14 -18.21 -6.32
C ALA A 431 -23.93 -17.52 -5.19
N ALA A 432 -25.09 -16.90 -5.49
CA ALA A 432 -25.93 -16.23 -4.49
C ALA A 432 -26.50 -17.23 -3.47
N VAL A 433 -26.26 -16.97 -2.19
CA VAL A 433 -26.75 -17.85 -1.11
C VAL A 433 -27.28 -17.03 0.05
N LYS A 434 -28.48 -17.35 0.54
CA LYS A 434 -29.08 -16.68 1.73
C LYS A 434 -28.24 -16.91 2.99
N VAL A 435 -28.22 -15.93 3.89
CA VAL A 435 -27.62 -16.06 5.23
C VAL A 435 -28.58 -16.82 6.16
N THR A 436 -28.50 -18.15 6.18
CA THR A 436 -29.34 -19.02 7.01
C THR A 436 -28.73 -19.31 8.39
N ALA A 437 -29.53 -19.82 9.33
CA ALA A 437 -29.05 -20.20 10.66
C ALA A 437 -27.96 -21.28 10.58
N GLU A 438 -28.17 -22.31 9.77
CA GLU A 438 -27.20 -23.40 9.60
C GLU A 438 -25.88 -22.90 9.01
N ARG A 439 -25.93 -22.06 7.97
CA ARG A 439 -24.72 -21.49 7.37
C ARG A 439 -23.95 -20.61 8.36
N THR A 440 -24.64 -19.84 9.20
CA THR A 440 -23.95 -19.09 10.28
C THR A 440 -23.34 -20.00 11.34
N LYS A 441 -23.93 -21.16 11.63
CA LYS A 441 -23.39 -22.15 12.56
C LYS A 441 -22.13 -22.80 12.01
N VAL A 442 -22.16 -23.28 10.76
CA VAL A 442 -20.99 -23.84 10.06
C VAL A 442 -19.87 -22.81 9.98
N PHE A 443 -20.18 -21.58 9.58
CA PHE A 443 -19.21 -20.48 9.56
C PHE A 443 -18.57 -20.27 10.94
N LYS A 444 -19.36 -20.17 12.02
CA LYS A 444 -18.84 -20.01 13.39
C LYS A 444 -17.95 -21.17 13.83
N GLN A 445 -18.31 -22.41 13.49
CA GLN A 445 -17.48 -23.59 13.77
C GLN A 445 -16.14 -23.50 13.03
N SER A 446 -16.17 -23.10 11.75
CA SER A 446 -14.96 -22.94 10.95
C SER A 446 -13.99 -21.90 11.52
N LEU A 447 -14.49 -20.81 12.12
CA LEU A 447 -13.67 -19.81 12.81
C LEU A 447 -12.85 -20.39 13.96
N SER A 448 -13.30 -21.51 14.55
CA SER A 448 -12.59 -22.23 15.61
C SER A 448 -11.63 -23.31 15.08
N GLY A 449 -11.56 -23.49 13.75
CA GLY A 449 -10.78 -24.54 13.09
C GLY A 449 -11.55 -25.83 12.86
N ASN A 450 -12.82 -25.93 13.28
CA ASN A 450 -13.65 -27.09 13.02
C ASN A 450 -14.32 -26.96 11.63
N LEU A 451 -13.78 -27.69 10.65
CA LEU A 451 -14.29 -27.73 9.27
C LEU A 451 -15.12 -28.99 8.96
N GLY A 452 -15.33 -29.89 9.92
CA GLY A 452 -15.98 -31.19 9.68
C GLY A 452 -15.08 -32.23 8.98
N GLN A 453 -15.63 -33.43 8.74
CA GLN A 453 -14.86 -34.59 8.27
C GLN A 453 -14.46 -34.52 6.79
N VAL A 454 -15.32 -34.00 5.89
CA VAL A 454 -14.98 -33.91 4.46
C VAL A 454 -15.72 -32.75 3.82
N GLU A 455 -14.98 -31.73 3.39
CA GLU A 455 -15.38 -30.92 2.23
C GLU A 455 -14.13 -30.71 1.38
N SER A 456 -14.30 -30.89 0.06
CA SER A 456 -13.26 -30.57 -0.91
C SER A 456 -12.81 -29.12 -0.74
N ILE A 457 -11.53 -28.86 -1.01
CA ILE A 457 -11.02 -27.48 -0.99
C ILE A 457 -11.72 -26.60 -2.04
N THR A 458 -12.29 -27.21 -3.10
CA THR A 458 -13.04 -26.51 -4.15
C THR A 458 -14.28 -25.80 -3.64
N GLU A 459 -14.91 -26.30 -2.57
CA GLU A 459 -16.14 -25.73 -2.00
C GLU A 459 -15.85 -24.83 -0.79
N ALA A 460 -14.62 -24.85 -0.27
CA ALA A 460 -14.26 -24.19 0.98
C ALA A 460 -14.52 -22.68 0.99
N GLU A 461 -14.41 -22.01 -0.17
CA GLU A 461 -14.75 -20.58 -0.28
C GLU A 461 -16.24 -20.35 0.01
N VAL A 462 -17.12 -21.17 -0.59
CA VAL A 462 -18.57 -21.06 -0.45
C VAL A 462 -19.02 -21.53 0.94
N THR A 463 -18.43 -22.57 1.51
CA THR A 463 -18.85 -23.06 2.83
C THR A 463 -18.32 -22.19 3.97
N PHE A 464 -17.02 -21.88 3.98
CA PHE A 464 -16.34 -21.33 5.16
C PHE A 464 -15.99 -19.85 5.05
N LEU A 465 -15.91 -19.29 3.85
CA LEU A 465 -15.39 -17.93 3.62
C LEU A 465 -16.44 -16.99 3.00
N SER A 466 -17.61 -17.50 2.71
CA SER A 466 -18.70 -16.79 2.07
C SER A 466 -19.45 -15.82 2.98
N LEU A 467 -19.11 -15.78 4.27
CA LEU A 467 -19.64 -14.81 5.22
C LEU A 467 -18.55 -13.88 5.77
N GLN A 468 -18.99 -12.69 6.17
CA GLN A 468 -18.26 -11.73 6.99
C GLN A 468 -19.01 -11.56 8.31
N GLN A 469 -18.27 -11.32 9.39
CA GLN A 469 -18.89 -11.05 10.69
C GLN A 469 -18.50 -9.68 11.21
N VAL A 470 -19.46 -9.05 11.89
CA VAL A 470 -19.24 -7.93 12.81
C VAL A 470 -19.58 -8.42 14.21
N ILE A 471 -18.59 -8.33 15.09
CA ILE A 471 -18.74 -8.59 16.52
C ILE A 471 -19.14 -7.26 17.16
N VAL A 472 -20.23 -7.31 17.94
CA VAL A 472 -20.77 -6.16 18.66
C VAL A 472 -20.53 -6.38 20.15
N ASP A 473 -20.00 -5.37 20.82
CA ASP A 473 -20.04 -5.25 22.27
C ASP A 473 -21.34 -4.55 22.67
N ASP A 474 -22.28 -5.30 23.24
CA ASP A 474 -23.62 -4.79 23.53
C ASP A 474 -23.58 -3.68 24.59
N GLN A 475 -22.62 -3.69 25.52
CA GLN A 475 -22.50 -2.63 26.54
C GLN A 475 -21.99 -1.31 25.93
N GLN A 476 -21.01 -1.39 25.04
CA GLN A 476 -20.45 -0.20 24.39
C GLN A 476 -21.43 0.39 23.38
N ILE A 477 -22.17 -0.45 22.64
CA ILE A 477 -23.18 0.05 21.70
C ILE A 477 -24.35 0.70 22.42
N ASP A 478 -24.79 0.19 23.57
CA ASP A 478 -25.90 0.77 24.34
C ASP A 478 -25.54 2.17 24.87
N LYS A 479 -24.30 2.36 25.34
CA LYS A 479 -23.76 3.67 25.78
C LYS A 479 -23.52 4.65 24.64
N MET A 480 -23.47 4.17 23.40
CA MET A 480 -23.15 4.98 22.25
C MET A 480 -24.36 5.82 21.82
N ASN A 481 -24.20 7.14 21.76
CA ASN A 481 -25.20 8.02 21.17
C ASN A 481 -25.31 7.79 19.65
N PRO A 482 -26.50 7.98 19.05
CA PRO A 482 -26.63 7.97 17.60
C PRO A 482 -25.65 8.95 16.94
N LEU A 483 -24.95 8.46 15.93
CA LEU A 483 -23.90 9.19 15.24
C LEU A 483 -24.50 10.25 14.34
N ILE A 484 -24.06 11.49 14.52
CA ILE A 484 -24.41 12.60 13.64
C ILE A 484 -23.51 12.50 12.40
N LEU A 485 -24.11 12.51 11.22
CA LEU A 485 -23.37 12.52 9.97
C LEU A 485 -22.62 13.84 9.83
N ARG A 486 -21.30 13.73 9.73
CA ARG A 486 -20.37 14.86 9.59
C ARG A 486 -19.51 14.65 8.34
N ALA A 487 -19.09 15.75 7.73
CA ALA A 487 -18.12 15.73 6.63
C ALA A 487 -16.79 15.10 7.04
N LYS A 488 -16.41 15.22 8.32
CA LYS A 488 -15.24 14.59 8.92
C LYS A 488 -15.63 13.98 10.26
N TRP A 489 -15.35 12.69 10.43
CA TRP A 489 -15.57 11.98 11.69
C TRP A 489 -14.42 12.25 12.65
N SER A 490 -14.76 12.63 13.87
CA SER A 490 -13.79 12.95 14.92
C SER A 490 -13.14 11.68 15.47
N CYS A 491 -11.97 11.80 16.09
CA CYS A 491 -11.35 10.70 16.81
C CYS A 491 -12.26 10.08 17.86
N GLU A 492 -13.06 10.88 18.57
CA GLU A 492 -13.99 10.41 19.61
C GLU A 492 -15.08 9.51 19.01
N ASP A 493 -15.71 9.95 17.92
CA ASP A 493 -16.73 9.19 17.21
C ASP A 493 -16.16 7.86 16.67
N ILE A 494 -14.96 7.92 16.08
CA ILE A 494 -14.27 6.73 15.55
C ILE A 494 -13.91 5.76 16.66
N GLN A 495 -13.43 6.26 17.81
CA GLN A 495 -13.06 5.42 18.94
C GLN A 495 -14.29 4.75 19.55
N ALA A 496 -15.41 5.45 19.65
CA ALA A 496 -16.68 4.87 20.09
C ALA A 496 -17.12 3.71 19.17
N VAL A 497 -17.01 3.89 17.84
CA VAL A 497 -17.27 2.79 16.87
C VAL A 497 -16.29 1.62 17.07
N ARG A 498 -14.99 1.89 17.22
CA ARG A 498 -13.95 0.85 17.40
C ARG A 498 -14.14 0.06 18.69
N ASN A 499 -14.59 0.71 19.76
CA ASN A 499 -14.89 0.06 21.03
C ASN A 499 -16.14 -0.83 20.94
N ALA A 500 -17.15 -0.42 20.17
CA ALA A 500 -18.40 -1.15 20.03
C ALA A 500 -18.40 -2.23 18.96
N LEU A 501 -17.68 -2.04 17.85
CA LEU A 501 -17.77 -2.88 16.65
C LEU A 501 -16.41 -3.31 16.13
N ARG A 502 -16.28 -4.62 15.86
CA ARG A 502 -15.11 -5.22 15.19
C ARG A 502 -15.52 -6.07 14.00
N CYS A 503 -15.00 -5.76 12.82
CA CYS A 503 -15.26 -6.53 11.60
C CYS A 503 -14.01 -7.34 11.17
N THR A 504 -14.22 -8.50 10.56
CA THR A 504 -13.15 -9.37 10.03
C THR A 504 -12.84 -9.15 8.54
N CYS A 505 -13.42 -8.12 7.90
CA CYS A 505 -13.20 -7.90 6.48
C CYS A 505 -11.91 -7.11 6.22
N LYS A 506 -11.33 -7.30 5.03
CA LYS A 506 -10.08 -6.63 4.62
C LYS A 506 -10.16 -5.11 4.72
N SER A 507 -11.28 -4.50 4.32
CA SER A 507 -11.44 -3.04 4.39
C SER A 507 -11.38 -2.51 5.82
N TYR A 508 -11.98 -3.20 6.80
CA TYR A 508 -11.89 -2.78 8.20
C TYR A 508 -10.47 -2.94 8.73
N MET A 509 -9.80 -4.06 8.42
CA MET A 509 -8.39 -4.26 8.80
C MET A 509 -7.44 -3.27 8.12
N HIS A 510 -7.80 -2.75 6.94
CA HIS A 510 -7.04 -1.73 6.23
C HIS A 510 -7.24 -0.32 6.82
N THR A 511 -8.49 0.09 7.05
CA THR A 511 -8.83 1.45 7.54
C THR A 511 -8.75 1.60 9.06
N GLY A 512 -8.72 0.48 9.78
CA GLY A 512 -8.76 0.41 11.23
C GLY A 512 -10.16 0.49 11.83
N TRP A 513 -11.16 1.07 11.17
CA TRP A 513 -12.44 1.34 11.85
C TRP A 513 -13.69 1.25 10.98
N VAL A 514 -13.58 1.56 9.68
CA VAL A 514 -14.75 1.68 8.80
C VAL A 514 -14.70 0.70 7.63
N CYS A 515 -15.81 0.03 7.41
CA CYS A 515 -16.08 -0.76 6.22
C CYS A 515 -17.59 -0.83 5.97
N ALA A 516 -17.99 -1.38 4.82
CA ALA A 516 -19.40 -1.57 4.50
C ALA A 516 -20.18 -2.35 5.58
N HIS A 517 -19.58 -3.38 6.18
CA HIS A 517 -20.23 -4.17 7.22
C HIS A 517 -20.42 -3.38 8.52
N THR A 518 -19.44 -2.57 8.92
CA THR A 518 -19.55 -1.71 10.11
C THR A 518 -20.64 -0.67 9.90
N ILE A 519 -20.68 -0.01 8.73
CA ILE A 519 -21.73 0.97 8.39
C ILE A 519 -23.11 0.32 8.40
N ALA A 520 -23.26 -0.85 7.75
CA ALA A 520 -24.52 -1.60 7.75
C ALA A 520 -24.93 -2.05 9.17
N SER A 521 -23.96 -2.43 10.00
CA SER A 521 -24.21 -2.81 11.40
C SER A 521 -24.68 -1.63 12.24
N LEU A 522 -24.04 -0.46 12.10
CA LEU A 522 -24.50 0.77 12.78
C LEU A 522 -25.94 1.13 12.39
N HIS A 523 -26.33 0.86 11.14
CA HIS A 523 -27.72 1.03 10.72
C HIS A 523 -28.69 0.05 11.36
N LEU A 524 -28.34 -1.24 11.36
CA LEU A 524 -29.15 -2.29 12.00
C LEU A 524 -29.24 -2.13 13.53
N LEU A 525 -28.29 -1.42 14.14
CA LEU A 525 -28.24 -1.11 15.57
C LEU A 525 -28.78 0.30 15.88
N GLU A 526 -29.42 0.95 14.91
CA GLU A 526 -30.06 2.26 15.04
C GLU A 526 -29.12 3.41 15.45
N LYS A 527 -27.81 3.22 15.30
CA LYS A 527 -26.79 4.25 15.58
C LYS A 527 -26.48 5.14 14.38
N LEU A 528 -26.84 4.72 13.15
CA LEU A 528 -26.62 5.50 11.94
C LEU A 528 -27.75 5.28 10.92
N LYS A 529 -28.27 6.36 10.30
CA LYS A 529 -29.25 6.22 9.20
C LYS A 529 -28.54 6.25 7.85
N ILE A 530 -28.46 5.10 7.18
CA ILE A 530 -27.74 4.98 5.90
C ILE A 530 -28.32 5.85 4.78
N GLY A 531 -29.64 6.07 4.77
CA GLY A 531 -30.29 6.96 3.80
C GLY A 531 -29.79 8.41 3.91
N LEU A 532 -29.58 8.90 5.13
CA LEU A 532 -28.98 10.22 5.37
C LEU A 532 -27.50 10.23 5.00
N ALA A 533 -26.79 9.12 5.24
CA ALA A 533 -25.37 9.01 4.92
C ALA A 533 -25.13 9.14 3.41
N MET A 534 -25.99 8.52 2.60
CA MET A 534 -25.96 8.65 1.15
C MET A 534 -26.15 10.08 0.65
N ALA A 535 -27.06 10.85 1.28
CA ALA A 535 -27.30 12.25 0.92
C ALA A 535 -26.08 13.15 1.25
N SER A 536 -25.31 12.77 2.27
CA SER A 536 -24.09 13.49 2.69
C SER A 536 -22.82 13.08 1.93
N VAL A 537 -22.83 11.95 1.21
CA VAL A 537 -21.71 11.56 0.35
C VAL A 537 -21.77 12.44 -0.91
N PRO A 538 -20.76 13.29 -1.18
CA PRO A 538 -20.76 14.06 -2.40
C PRO A 538 -20.83 13.12 -3.60
N MET A 539 -21.90 13.22 -4.40
CA MET A 539 -22.13 12.38 -5.60
C MET A 539 -21.13 12.66 -6.74
N ARG A 540 -20.05 13.41 -6.49
CA ARG A 540 -18.92 13.62 -7.39
C ARG A 540 -17.64 13.56 -6.58
N GLY A 541 -16.76 12.61 -6.91
CA GLY A 541 -15.34 12.87 -6.69
C GLY A 541 -14.97 14.08 -7.55
N LEU A 542 -14.37 15.10 -6.95
CA LEU A 542 -13.61 16.09 -7.72
C LEU A 542 -12.64 15.30 -8.63
N PRO A 543 -12.47 15.71 -9.90
CA PRO A 543 -11.52 15.07 -10.80
C PRO A 543 -10.18 14.94 -10.08
N GLY A 544 -9.69 13.71 -9.98
CA GLY A 544 -8.43 13.41 -9.32
C GLY A 544 -7.32 14.29 -9.87
N ARG A 545 -6.37 14.62 -8.99
CA ARG A 545 -5.11 15.33 -9.27
C ARG A 545 -4.68 15.18 -10.74
N PRO A 546 -4.42 16.28 -11.47
CA PRO A 546 -3.79 16.21 -12.79
C PRO A 546 -2.58 15.28 -12.71
N ARG A 547 -2.46 14.34 -13.65
CA ARG A 547 -1.26 13.50 -13.72
C ARG A 547 -0.04 14.43 -13.74
N ALA A 548 0.99 14.07 -12.98
CA ALA A 548 2.26 14.77 -13.06
C ALA A 548 2.69 14.86 -14.52
N LEU A 549 3.19 16.03 -14.93
CA LEU A 549 3.76 16.27 -16.26
C LEU A 549 4.67 15.10 -16.65
N VAL A 550 4.23 14.34 -17.65
CA VAL A 550 5.00 13.25 -18.25
C VAL A 550 6.00 13.88 -19.22
N GLY A 551 7.24 13.37 -19.22
CA GLY A 551 8.35 13.94 -19.97
C GLY A 551 8.10 14.08 -21.48
N ALA A 552 8.78 15.06 -22.07
CA ALA A 552 8.58 15.61 -23.41
C ALA A 552 8.81 14.68 -24.63
N LEU A 553 8.77 13.34 -24.47
CA LEU A 553 9.12 12.39 -25.53
C LEU A 553 8.09 11.26 -25.76
N GLN A 554 6.92 11.28 -25.13
CA GLN A 554 5.80 10.42 -25.52
C GLN A 554 4.73 11.25 -26.22
N ARG A 555 4.55 11.07 -27.53
CA ARG A 555 3.34 11.52 -28.23
C ARG A 555 2.16 10.74 -27.66
N GLU A 556 1.25 11.42 -26.96
CA GLU A 556 -0.03 10.85 -26.54
C GLU A 556 -0.87 10.49 -27.78
N SER A 557 -1.52 9.34 -27.74
CA SER A 557 -2.67 9.04 -28.60
C SER A 557 -3.88 9.76 -28.01
N ASP A 558 -4.54 10.56 -28.85
CA ASP A 558 -5.63 11.47 -28.49
C ASP A 558 -6.75 10.75 -27.70
N MET A 559 -7.17 11.35 -26.58
CA MET A 559 -8.25 10.84 -25.74
C MET A 559 -9.61 10.85 -26.46
N TYR A 560 -9.76 11.70 -27.47
CA TYR A 560 -10.97 11.83 -28.30
C TYR A 560 -10.80 11.21 -29.69
N ASP A 561 -9.82 10.31 -29.83
CA ASP A 561 -9.72 9.44 -31.00
C ASP A 561 -11.01 8.61 -31.16
N VAL A 562 -11.52 8.54 -32.40
CA VAL A 562 -12.86 7.98 -32.67
C VAL A 562 -12.93 6.50 -32.35
N ASP A 563 -11.90 5.73 -32.73
CA ASP A 563 -11.88 4.28 -32.51
C ASP A 563 -11.88 3.97 -31.01
N ARG A 564 -11.18 4.78 -30.24
CA ARG A 564 -11.14 4.68 -28.78
C ARG A 564 -12.46 5.09 -28.12
N LEU A 565 -13.13 6.13 -28.63
CA LEU A 565 -14.45 6.54 -28.16
C LEU A 565 -15.50 5.46 -28.46
N ILE A 566 -15.43 4.80 -29.61
CA ILE A 566 -16.30 3.68 -29.98
C ILE A 566 -16.11 2.52 -28.98
N GLU A 567 -14.87 2.11 -28.70
CA GLU A 567 -14.58 1.05 -27.73
C GLU A 567 -15.07 1.44 -26.32
N LEU A 568 -14.89 2.71 -25.95
CA LEU A 568 -15.30 3.26 -24.66
C LEU A 568 -16.81 3.21 -24.47
N PHE A 569 -17.58 3.61 -25.48
CA PHE A 569 -19.04 3.67 -25.43
C PHE A 569 -19.65 2.27 -25.52
N LYS A 570 -19.05 1.33 -26.25
CA LYS A 570 -19.43 -0.09 -26.24
C LYS A 570 -19.19 -0.74 -24.86
N THR A 571 -18.05 -0.45 -24.24
CA THR A 571 -17.68 -1.06 -22.94
C THR A 571 -18.40 -0.42 -21.76
N ASN A 572 -18.68 0.89 -21.83
CA ASN A 572 -19.37 1.64 -20.77
C ASN A 572 -20.44 2.58 -21.37
N PRO A 573 -21.63 2.07 -21.71
CA PRO A 573 -22.67 2.85 -22.41
C PRO A 573 -23.20 4.05 -21.63
N GLY A 574 -23.13 4.02 -20.30
CA GLY A 574 -23.50 5.17 -19.46
C GLY A 574 -22.42 6.26 -19.35
N ARG A 575 -21.20 6.01 -19.85
CA ARG A 575 -20.07 6.92 -19.72
C ARG A 575 -20.20 8.24 -20.50
N PRO A 576 -20.74 8.29 -21.73
CA PRO A 576 -20.94 9.55 -22.45
C PRO A 576 -22.12 10.37 -21.94
N LEU A 577 -22.90 9.92 -20.96
CA LEU A 577 -23.99 10.73 -20.40
C LEU A 577 -23.44 12.06 -19.91
N LYS A 578 -24.13 13.14 -20.29
CA LYS A 578 -23.76 14.54 -20.05
C LYS A 578 -22.54 15.05 -20.83
N TRP A 579 -21.98 14.28 -21.76
CA TRP A 579 -20.91 14.79 -22.60
C TRP A 579 -21.46 15.79 -23.62
N PRO A 580 -20.73 16.88 -23.89
CA PRO A 580 -21.09 17.81 -24.95
C PRO A 580 -20.93 17.10 -26.30
N VAL A 581 -21.88 17.35 -27.18
CA VAL A 581 -21.83 16.89 -28.57
C VAL A 581 -22.12 18.08 -29.48
N VAL A 582 -21.44 18.11 -30.63
CA VAL A 582 -21.71 19.10 -31.67
C VAL A 582 -22.12 18.39 -32.94
N GLN A 583 -23.27 18.78 -33.47
CA GLN A 583 -23.83 18.26 -34.71
C GLN A 583 -24.04 19.41 -35.70
N GLU A 584 -23.73 19.16 -36.96
CA GLU A 584 -24.08 20.07 -38.05
C GLU A 584 -25.52 19.80 -38.49
N PHE A 585 -26.30 20.87 -38.62
CA PHE A 585 -27.65 20.87 -39.15
C PHE A 585 -27.70 21.79 -40.38
N ASP A 586 -28.42 21.37 -41.41
CA ASP A 586 -28.69 22.22 -42.56
C ASP A 586 -29.92 23.09 -42.23
N VAL A 587 -29.72 24.41 -42.18
CA VAL A 587 -30.77 25.41 -41.94
C VAL A 587 -30.98 26.20 -43.22
N SER A 588 -32.22 26.29 -43.66
CA SER A 588 -32.61 27.06 -44.84
C SER A 588 -33.23 28.39 -44.42
N ASP A 589 -32.65 29.49 -44.89
CA ASP A 589 -33.21 30.85 -44.77
C ASP A 589 -33.16 31.54 -46.14
N GLU A 590 -34.26 32.21 -46.52
CA GLU A 590 -34.39 33.00 -47.76
C GLU A 590 -33.74 32.37 -49.02
N ASN A 591 -34.06 31.11 -49.34
CA ASN A 591 -33.52 30.33 -50.48
C ASN A 591 -32.01 30.01 -50.44
N LYS A 592 -31.35 30.05 -49.28
CA LYS A 592 -29.98 29.56 -49.07
C LYS A 592 -29.91 28.59 -47.90
N THR A 593 -29.22 27.47 -48.09
CA THR A 593 -28.96 26.48 -47.04
C THR A 593 -27.57 26.73 -46.44
N PHE A 594 -27.48 26.85 -45.12
CA PHE A 594 -26.23 26.97 -44.39
C PHE A 594 -26.11 25.89 -43.31
N LYS A 595 -24.88 25.48 -43.04
CA LYS A 595 -24.57 24.52 -41.98
C LYS A 595 -24.43 25.24 -40.65
N GLU A 596 -25.31 24.92 -39.72
CA GLU A 596 -25.28 25.42 -38.36
C GLU A 596 -24.76 24.33 -37.42
N HIS A 597 -23.77 24.65 -36.58
CA HIS A 597 -23.30 23.75 -35.53
C HIS A 597 -24.14 23.96 -34.27
N ARG A 598 -24.95 22.98 -33.90
CA ARG A 598 -25.72 23.02 -32.66
C ARG A 598 -25.03 22.20 -31.58
N VAL A 599 -24.96 22.78 -30.39
CA VAL A 599 -24.43 22.12 -29.19
C VAL A 599 -25.57 21.39 -28.48
N GLY A 600 -25.32 20.12 -28.18
CA GLY A 600 -26.23 19.28 -27.41
C GLY A 600 -25.48 18.53 -26.31
N GLN A 601 -26.26 17.78 -25.53
CA GLN A 601 -25.74 16.99 -24.44
C GLN A 601 -26.39 15.61 -24.45
N VAL A 602 -25.59 14.56 -24.26
CA VAL A 602 -26.12 13.19 -24.16
C VAL A 602 -27.00 13.09 -22.90
N ALA A 603 -28.29 12.87 -23.10
CA ALA A 603 -29.31 12.89 -22.05
C ALA A 603 -29.67 11.48 -21.56
N GLY A 604 -29.58 10.47 -22.41
CA GLY A 604 -29.95 9.09 -22.09
C GLY A 604 -29.22 8.04 -22.92
N CYS A 605 -29.29 6.80 -22.47
CA CYS A 605 -28.76 5.63 -23.17
C CYS A 605 -29.68 4.45 -22.92
N ARG A 606 -30.05 3.72 -23.98
CA ARG A 606 -30.83 2.49 -23.89
C ARG A 606 -30.29 1.43 -24.86
N LEU A 607 -30.57 0.16 -24.59
CA LEU A 607 -30.29 -0.92 -25.53
C LEU A 607 -31.48 -1.04 -26.50
N SER A 608 -31.22 -1.04 -27.80
CA SER A 608 -32.26 -1.27 -28.82
C SER A 608 -32.77 -2.71 -28.73
N GLU A 609 -34.08 -2.89 -28.57
CA GLU A 609 -34.71 -4.21 -28.47
C GLU A 609 -34.71 -4.97 -29.82
N THR A 610 -34.61 -4.26 -30.94
CA THR A 610 -34.63 -4.82 -32.30
C THR A 610 -33.24 -5.11 -32.86
N GLU A 611 -32.24 -4.28 -32.55
CA GLU A 611 -30.90 -4.37 -33.14
C GLU A 611 -29.81 -4.84 -32.16
N GLY A 612 -30.10 -4.88 -30.85
CA GLY A 612 -29.12 -5.28 -29.83
C GLY A 612 -27.93 -4.32 -29.67
N VAL A 613 -28.02 -3.11 -30.25
CA VAL A 613 -27.01 -2.05 -30.17
C VAL A 613 -27.48 -0.96 -29.21
N TYR A 614 -26.53 -0.33 -28.49
CA TYR A 614 -26.84 0.82 -27.64
C TYR A 614 -27.16 2.06 -28.48
N ILE A 615 -28.23 2.76 -28.11
CA ILE A 615 -28.67 4.02 -28.70
C ILE A 615 -28.62 5.10 -27.61
N TRP A 616 -28.05 6.25 -27.96
CA TRP A 616 -27.94 7.40 -27.06
C TRP A 616 -28.87 8.51 -27.51
N SER A 617 -29.66 9.06 -26.58
CA SER A 617 -30.44 10.26 -26.83
C SER A 617 -29.61 11.49 -26.48
N VAL A 618 -29.59 12.48 -27.37
CA VAL A 618 -28.93 13.76 -27.22
C VAL A 618 -29.98 14.85 -27.25
N THR A 619 -29.98 15.71 -26.24
CA THR A 619 -30.84 16.89 -26.19
C THR A 619 -30.03 18.13 -26.57
N PHE A 620 -30.49 18.85 -27.59
CA PHE A 620 -29.89 20.10 -28.05
C PHE A 620 -30.49 21.30 -27.31
N ILE A 621 -29.72 22.38 -27.20
CA ILE A 621 -30.12 23.61 -26.48
C ILE A 621 -31.43 24.21 -27.04
N HIS A 622 -31.73 23.97 -28.31
CA HIS A 622 -32.94 24.46 -28.98
C HIS A 622 -34.17 23.53 -28.81
N GLY A 623 -34.10 22.52 -27.94
CA GLY A 623 -35.23 21.68 -27.55
C GLY A 623 -35.38 20.38 -28.36
N ASP A 624 -34.62 20.22 -29.45
CA ASP A 624 -34.61 18.99 -30.25
C ASP A 624 -33.91 17.85 -29.50
N SER A 625 -34.46 16.63 -29.59
CA SER A 625 -33.81 15.41 -29.10
C SER A 625 -33.59 14.44 -30.25
N LEU A 626 -32.34 14.05 -30.48
CA LEU A 626 -31.96 13.09 -31.52
C LEU A 626 -31.34 11.83 -30.91
N GLU A 627 -31.43 10.72 -31.65
CA GLU A 627 -30.84 9.45 -31.27
C GLU A 627 -29.60 9.15 -32.10
N TYR A 628 -28.56 8.64 -31.45
CA TYR A 628 -27.27 8.37 -32.03
C TYR A 628 -26.87 6.93 -31.80
N GLN A 629 -26.33 6.28 -32.82
CA GLN A 629 -25.56 5.06 -32.67
C GLN A 629 -24.10 5.38 -32.28
N VAL A 630 -23.33 4.35 -31.91
CA VAL A 630 -22.04 4.54 -31.24
C VAL A 630 -20.99 5.26 -32.08
N GLU A 631 -20.91 4.96 -33.38
CA GLU A 631 -20.00 5.63 -34.31
C GLU A 631 -20.37 7.11 -34.49
N GLU A 632 -21.66 7.41 -34.66
CA GLU A 632 -22.17 8.77 -34.83
C GLU A 632 -21.94 9.63 -33.58
N LEU A 633 -22.16 9.04 -32.40
CA LEU A 633 -21.92 9.68 -31.12
C LEU A 633 -20.42 9.98 -30.92
N ALA A 634 -19.54 9.03 -31.24
CA ALA A 634 -18.09 9.22 -31.15
C ALA A 634 -17.62 10.39 -32.02
N HIS A 635 -18.15 10.52 -33.23
CA HIS A 635 -17.87 11.66 -34.10
C HIS A 635 -18.43 12.98 -33.56
N ALA A 636 -19.64 12.98 -33.00
CA ALA A 636 -20.26 14.19 -32.44
C ALA A 636 -19.52 14.70 -31.19
N VAL A 637 -19.03 13.79 -30.35
CA VAL A 637 -18.16 14.11 -29.19
C VAL A 637 -16.80 14.64 -29.64
N ARG A 638 -16.18 14.02 -30.65
CA ARG A 638 -14.89 14.50 -31.18
C ARG A 638 -15.00 15.90 -31.77
N ARG A 639 -16.10 16.19 -32.48
CA ARG A 639 -16.38 17.56 -32.98
C ARG A 639 -16.51 18.57 -31.84
N ALA A 640 -17.24 18.22 -30.78
CA ALA A 640 -17.37 19.07 -29.60
C ALA A 640 -16.01 19.39 -28.96
N TYR A 641 -15.12 18.40 -28.87
CA TYR A 641 -13.75 18.60 -28.40
C TYR A 641 -12.92 19.49 -29.34
N ALA A 642 -12.96 19.23 -30.65
CA ALA A 642 -12.21 20.01 -31.64
C ALA A 642 -12.62 21.50 -31.65
N LEU A 643 -13.87 21.79 -31.31
CA LEU A 643 -14.41 23.15 -31.22
C LEU A 643 -14.28 23.78 -29.81
N GLY A 644 -13.65 23.10 -28.84
CA GLY A 644 -13.36 23.64 -27.52
C GLY A 644 -14.58 23.77 -26.59
N THR A 645 -15.65 23.02 -26.83
CA THR A 645 -16.94 23.13 -26.10
C THR A 645 -17.01 22.32 -24.79
N GLN A 646 -15.87 22.13 -24.10
CA GLN A 646 -15.76 21.30 -22.87
C GLN A 646 -15.97 22.04 -21.55
#